data_AF-A0A1B4XEH7-F1
#
_entry.id   AF-A0A1B4XEH7-F1
#
_cell.length_a   1.000
_cell.length_b   1.000
_cell.length_c   1.000
_cell.angle_alpha   90.00
_cell.angle_beta   90.00
_cell.angle_gamma   90.00
#
_symmetry.space_group_name_H-M   'P 1'
#
loop_
_entity.id
_entity.type
_entity.pdbx_description
1 polymer ?
#
loop_
_entity_poly.entity_id
_entity_poly.type
_entity_poly.pdbx_seq_one_letter_code
_entity_poly.pdbx_strand_id
1 'polypeptide(L)'
;MRAIPLVVLFLLLLNLSSVSPAHAISGDSGNTNTVTDATPEKRFVVTLRSGFTPISDKQAKRDIPDRPVYLIQSKAFGKNVYNLRVGFFDSFSEANAYRHSVLDKYPAASVTEIGRNEYATIQRTAPVAKPAMPPVETAKAVPVQPIPVVPVPAPAPTPTVPATAAVISPRALYVIQLEESKQPIRTTRSPLPASLKSNRLYVTQTGVKDKTRYQLKLGFFEKEEEVFAARQQLKAAYPNAKVTRITPREQNDSVRMALVAPAVPVLAAPAVPVAPPAKVPARAAPAAPPASLPSVAVLPATSGDKEALALMDKARAALARGDNRTAVVTLDALLRMPPNRYSQDAQEFIGLARERSGEAAAAHKEYELYLRLYPTGEGADRVRQRIAALDAASPTPSPVFKAAKPRVEVLSTVIGNLSQYYYHGASKVDTTDLIPTAGSQNQETLTQTDQSALVTNLNLTHRYRSEDFDNRFVVRDTHTKNFLTGQNDANRLSALYYEVKDRKRDYSARLGRQPGSSGGVLGRFDGATAGYNFTPKWRVNVVGGKPADNSFDTDLKFYGASVDLGPFAEHWGGSLYTMQQKADGVTDRNAVGGELRYFSPAFTVYSLYDYDTEFAAPNIFLLQGNWTGGSGTSAHVLYDKRKTPSLTLTNALLGETNTSIESQLQTKSYEQLKQQALDLTSTTDMFSVGVSQSLSPRWQAGFDVQSAHTSATVGTVNQPAQPDTGDIHTYTGNIIGTGLFTQRDVNVLNISRIDGPDYTGNSYSLTNRLLWGASWGLDVTLSWYSQHNTTTDSKLDRFAPVLRPSYKWKENVTLEAEFGEERTTTTSATTEDKTLRRYWSLGYRWDF
;
A
#
# COMPACT_ATOMS: atom_id res chain seq x y z
N MET A 1 -3.70 8.85 46.29
CA MET A 1 -4.97 8.53 45.59
C MET A 1 -5.35 9.71 44.71
N ARG A 2 -5.83 9.47 43.47
CA ARG A 2 -6.01 10.46 42.35
C ARG A 2 -4.71 10.94 41.69
N ALA A 3 -4.27 10.23 40.64
CA ALA A 3 -3.37 10.72 39.58
C ALA A 3 -3.27 9.69 38.42
N ILE A 4 -4.41 9.31 37.81
CA ILE A 4 -4.46 8.43 36.63
C ILE A 4 -5.53 8.99 35.70
N PRO A 5 -5.19 9.97 34.84
CA PRO A 5 -5.16 9.66 33.40
C PRO A 5 -4.15 10.53 32.60
N LEU A 6 -3.00 9.97 32.23
CA LEU A 6 -2.13 10.57 31.19
C LEU A 6 -1.32 9.54 30.37
N VAL A 7 -1.17 8.31 30.90
CA VAL A 7 -0.34 7.25 30.32
C VAL A 7 -0.89 6.69 28.99
N VAL A 8 -2.19 6.79 28.74
CA VAL A 8 -2.84 6.16 27.57
C VAL A 8 -2.54 6.88 26.26
N LEU A 9 -2.41 8.22 26.26
CA LEU A 9 -2.14 8.98 25.04
C LEU A 9 -0.69 8.84 24.57
N PHE A 10 0.25 8.70 25.51
CA PHE A 10 1.68 8.56 25.23
C PHE A 10 2.03 7.24 24.51
N LEU A 11 1.17 6.22 24.59
CA LEU A 11 1.34 4.92 23.95
C LEU A 11 1.03 4.92 22.44
N LEU A 12 0.29 5.89 21.90
CA LEU A 12 -0.02 5.91 20.47
C LEU A 12 1.19 6.31 19.60
N LEU A 13 2.03 7.23 20.07
CA LEU A 13 3.17 7.78 19.32
C LEU A 13 4.44 6.91 19.36
N LEU A 14 4.47 5.85 20.18
CA LEU A 14 5.65 4.99 20.41
C LEU A 14 5.47 3.56 19.87
N ASN A 15 4.72 3.38 18.77
CA ASN A 15 4.50 2.08 18.14
C ASN A 15 5.70 1.55 17.31
N LEU A 16 6.85 1.39 17.98
CA LEU A 16 7.91 0.48 17.57
C LEU A 16 8.38 -0.33 18.81
N SER A 17 7.88 -1.56 18.91
CA SER A 17 8.34 -2.64 19.81
C SER A 17 8.28 -2.39 21.34
N SER A 18 7.12 -2.64 21.96
CA SER A 18 6.94 -3.65 23.04
C SER A 18 5.50 -3.62 23.58
N VAL A 19 4.93 -4.80 23.89
CA VAL A 19 3.59 -4.93 24.49
C VAL A 19 3.75 -5.47 25.90
N SER A 20 3.34 -4.68 26.90
CA SER A 20 3.22 -5.12 28.30
C SER A 20 1.74 -5.22 28.70
N PRO A 21 1.34 -6.27 29.45
CA PRO A 21 -0.05 -6.44 29.87
C PRO A 21 -0.39 -5.54 31.08
N ALA A 22 -1.62 -5.02 31.10
CA ALA A 22 -2.14 -4.24 32.21
C ALA A 22 -2.37 -5.11 33.47
N HIS A 23 -2.04 -4.57 34.65
CA HIS A 23 -2.29 -5.23 35.93
C HIS A 23 -3.71 -4.89 36.42
N ALA A 24 -4.46 -5.92 36.86
CA ALA A 24 -5.70 -5.76 37.61
C ALA A 24 -5.40 -5.92 39.12
N ILE A 25 -5.85 -4.97 39.94
CA ILE A 25 -5.72 -5.02 41.41
C ILE A 25 -7.06 -5.49 41.98
N SER A 26 -7.04 -6.62 42.69
CA SER A 26 -8.20 -7.13 43.43
C SER A 26 -8.28 -6.50 44.82
N GLY A 27 -9.36 -5.77 45.10
CA GLY A 27 -9.75 -5.36 46.45
C GLY A 27 -10.94 -6.19 46.94
N ASP A 28 -10.81 -6.79 48.12
CA ASP A 28 -11.84 -7.62 48.75
C ASP A 28 -12.62 -6.85 49.83
N SER A 29 -13.95 -6.86 49.78
CA SER A 29 -14.84 -6.47 50.88
C SER A 29 -16.27 -7.00 50.67
N GLY A 30 -16.73 -7.90 51.54
CA GLY A 30 -18.15 -8.31 51.62
C GLY A 30 -19.05 -7.20 52.20
N ASN A 31 -20.37 -7.18 51.98
CA ASN A 31 -21.28 -8.22 52.45
C ASN A 31 -22.72 -8.11 51.86
N THR A 32 -23.36 -9.26 51.58
CA THR A 32 -24.82 -9.58 51.65
C THR A 32 -25.93 -8.77 50.91
N ASN A 33 -26.71 -9.54 50.11
CA ASN A 33 -28.18 -9.45 49.85
C ASN A 33 -28.70 -8.29 48.97
N THR A 34 -29.56 -8.48 47.96
CA THR A 34 -30.38 -9.65 47.49
C THR A 34 -30.76 -9.52 46.01
N VAL A 35 -30.76 -10.66 45.27
CA VAL A 35 -31.74 -11.13 44.26
C VAL A 35 -32.34 -10.08 43.28
N THR A 36 -32.19 -10.13 41.96
CA THR A 36 -32.16 -11.29 41.03
C THR A 36 -31.27 -10.95 39.83
N ASP A 37 -30.40 -11.86 39.39
CA ASP A 37 -29.56 -11.66 38.20
C ASP A 37 -29.42 -12.97 37.41
N ALA A 38 -29.24 -12.89 36.09
CA ALA A 38 -29.32 -14.04 35.18
C ALA A 38 -28.15 -14.13 34.19
N THR A 39 -26.92 -14.17 34.71
CA THR A 39 -25.71 -14.73 34.07
C THR A 39 -24.82 -15.36 35.15
N PRO A 40 -23.80 -16.20 34.86
CA PRO A 40 -23.44 -16.85 33.59
C PRO A 40 -23.40 -18.40 33.67
N GLU A 41 -23.55 -19.13 32.55
CA GLU A 41 -23.36 -20.60 32.55
C GLU A 41 -21.89 -21.06 32.55
N LYS A 42 -21.10 -20.55 33.51
CA LYS A 42 -19.89 -21.25 34.00
C LYS A 42 -20.32 -22.24 35.07
N ARG A 43 -20.92 -23.35 34.66
CA ARG A 43 -21.29 -24.40 35.62
C ARG A 43 -20.05 -25.19 36.03
N PHE A 44 -20.03 -25.61 37.28
CA PHE A 44 -19.03 -26.52 37.81
C PHE A 44 -19.61 -27.94 37.86
N VAL A 45 -18.74 -28.95 37.80
CA VAL A 45 -19.11 -30.36 37.97
C VAL A 45 -18.11 -31.06 38.87
N VAL A 46 -18.56 -32.08 39.59
CA VAL A 46 -17.67 -32.92 40.38
C VAL A 46 -17.26 -34.13 39.53
N THR A 47 -15.98 -34.20 39.18
CA THR A 47 -15.38 -35.40 38.57
C THR A 47 -15.09 -36.40 39.68
N LEU A 48 -15.90 -37.45 39.77
CA LEU A 48 -15.83 -38.50 40.78
C LEU A 48 -14.62 -39.43 40.59
N ARG A 49 -14.27 -39.70 39.32
CA ARG A 49 -13.12 -40.55 38.95
C ARG A 49 -12.67 -40.27 37.52
N SER A 50 -11.36 -40.27 37.31
CA SER A 50 -10.73 -40.25 35.98
C SER A 50 -9.89 -41.51 35.75
N GLY A 51 -9.74 -41.94 34.49
CA GLY A 51 -8.94 -43.11 34.15
C GLY A 51 -8.68 -43.26 32.65
N PHE A 52 -7.60 -43.96 32.30
CA PHE A 52 -7.23 -44.26 30.90
C PHE A 52 -7.93 -45.51 30.33
N THR A 53 -8.67 -46.25 31.18
CA THR A 53 -9.54 -47.36 30.80
C THR A 53 -11.01 -46.96 30.96
N PRO A 54 -11.95 -47.56 30.19
CA PRO A 54 -13.37 -47.24 30.31
C PRO A 54 -13.90 -47.42 31.74
N ILE A 55 -14.64 -46.42 32.25
CA ILE A 55 -15.25 -46.43 33.58
C ILE A 55 -16.75 -46.69 33.43
N SER A 56 -17.31 -47.58 34.25
CA SER A 56 -18.75 -47.83 34.32
C SER A 56 -19.45 -46.79 35.21
N ASP A 57 -20.53 -46.21 34.71
CA ASP A 57 -21.38 -45.24 35.42
C ASP A 57 -22.47 -45.91 36.30
N LYS A 58 -22.73 -47.21 36.11
CA LYS A 58 -23.82 -47.96 36.76
C LYS A 58 -23.76 -47.97 38.30
N GLN A 59 -22.58 -47.82 38.89
CA GLN A 59 -22.46 -47.75 40.34
C GLN A 59 -22.76 -46.34 40.86
N ALA A 60 -22.13 -45.31 40.28
CA ALA A 60 -22.38 -43.93 40.64
C ALA A 60 -23.85 -43.49 40.41
N LYS A 61 -24.51 -44.00 39.36
CA LYS A 61 -25.97 -43.82 39.14
C LYS A 61 -26.86 -44.48 40.20
N ARG A 62 -26.35 -45.45 40.97
CA ARG A 62 -27.05 -46.06 42.11
C ARG A 62 -26.67 -45.40 43.44
N ASP A 63 -25.43 -44.94 43.57
CA ASP A 63 -24.97 -44.20 44.75
C ASP A 63 -25.52 -42.77 44.80
N ILE A 64 -25.87 -42.20 43.64
CA ILE A 64 -26.36 -40.83 43.46
C ILE A 64 -27.56 -40.84 42.50
N PRO A 65 -28.77 -41.20 42.96
CA PRO A 65 -29.97 -41.20 42.14
C PRO A 65 -30.48 -39.78 41.82
N ASP A 66 -30.22 -38.81 42.70
CA ASP A 66 -30.87 -37.49 42.69
C ASP A 66 -30.15 -36.42 41.84
N ARG A 67 -29.02 -36.78 41.20
CA ARG A 67 -28.25 -35.87 40.33
C ARG A 67 -27.80 -36.58 39.05
N PRO A 68 -27.69 -35.87 37.90
CA PRO A 68 -27.25 -36.48 36.65
C PRO A 68 -25.79 -36.94 36.77
N VAL A 69 -25.58 -38.26 36.72
CA VAL A 69 -24.26 -38.88 36.59
C VAL A 69 -24.01 -39.25 35.14
N TYR A 70 -22.87 -38.84 34.60
CA TYR A 70 -22.51 -39.07 33.19
C TYR A 70 -21.02 -39.37 33.01
N LEU A 71 -20.68 -40.01 31.89
CA LEU A 71 -19.31 -40.31 31.49
C LEU A 71 -18.93 -39.46 30.28
N ILE A 72 -17.82 -38.75 30.35
CA ILE A 72 -17.23 -38.05 29.20
C ILE A 72 -15.86 -38.62 28.85
N GLN A 73 -15.62 -38.84 27.55
CA GLN A 73 -14.34 -39.24 27.01
C GLN A 73 -13.64 -38.02 26.39
N SER A 74 -12.46 -37.68 26.90
CA SER A 74 -11.57 -36.67 26.33
C SER A 74 -10.28 -37.29 25.81
N LYS A 75 -9.49 -36.54 25.05
CA LYS A 75 -8.13 -36.94 24.65
C LYS A 75 -7.09 -36.06 25.33
N ALA A 76 -6.12 -36.69 25.99
CA ALA A 76 -4.96 -36.02 26.57
C ALA A 76 -3.70 -36.82 26.19
N PHE A 77 -2.65 -36.14 25.74
CA PHE A 77 -1.37 -36.76 25.33
C PHE A 77 -1.53 -37.94 24.34
N GLY A 78 -2.47 -37.81 23.39
CA GLY A 78 -2.78 -38.86 22.40
C GLY A 78 -3.55 -40.08 22.90
N LYS A 79 -3.87 -40.16 24.21
CA LYS A 79 -4.64 -41.26 24.83
C LYS A 79 -6.06 -40.80 25.21
N ASN A 80 -6.99 -41.75 25.24
CA ASN A 80 -8.35 -41.51 25.73
C ASN A 80 -8.34 -41.44 27.27
N VAL A 81 -9.04 -40.45 27.83
CA VAL A 81 -9.29 -40.31 29.27
C VAL A 81 -10.80 -40.33 29.48
N TYR A 82 -11.26 -41.22 30.33
CA TYR A 82 -12.66 -41.35 30.73
C TYR A 82 -12.84 -40.66 32.08
N ASN A 83 -13.81 -39.73 32.17
CA ASN A 83 -14.12 -38.97 33.36
C ASN A 83 -15.57 -39.23 33.74
N LEU A 84 -15.78 -39.82 34.92
CA LEU A 84 -17.09 -40.03 35.51
C LEU A 84 -17.45 -38.79 36.34
N ARG A 85 -18.53 -38.11 35.98
CA ARG A 85 -18.91 -36.79 36.48
C ARG A 85 -20.33 -36.79 37.03
N VAL A 86 -20.61 -35.87 37.94
CA VAL A 86 -21.94 -35.71 38.54
C VAL A 86 -22.34 -34.25 38.69
N GLY A 87 -23.62 -34.00 38.41
CA GLY A 87 -24.31 -32.75 38.64
C GLY A 87 -23.91 -31.62 37.70
N PHE A 88 -24.56 -30.49 37.92
CA PHE A 88 -24.12 -29.16 37.54
C PHE A 88 -24.33 -28.27 38.76
N PHE A 89 -23.37 -27.41 39.04
CA PHE A 89 -23.35 -26.53 40.20
C PHE A 89 -23.17 -25.10 39.71
N ASP A 90 -23.94 -24.17 40.26
CA ASP A 90 -23.95 -22.80 39.77
C ASP A 90 -22.81 -21.96 40.38
N SER A 91 -22.09 -22.52 41.36
CA SER A 91 -20.83 -21.96 41.88
C SER A 91 -19.80 -23.04 42.25
N PHE A 92 -18.52 -22.64 42.25
CA PHE A 92 -17.42 -23.49 42.74
C PHE A 92 -17.61 -23.89 44.21
N SER A 93 -18.19 -22.99 45.02
CA SER A 93 -18.46 -23.23 46.45
C SER A 93 -19.45 -24.39 46.63
N GLU A 94 -20.58 -24.38 45.90
CA GLU A 94 -21.57 -25.45 45.93
C GLU A 94 -20.99 -26.79 45.44
N ALA A 95 -20.22 -26.76 44.35
CA ALA A 95 -19.53 -27.94 43.82
C ALA A 95 -18.53 -28.53 44.82
N ASN A 96 -17.77 -27.67 45.53
CA ASN A 96 -16.79 -28.11 46.50
C ASN A 96 -17.45 -28.62 47.79
N ALA A 97 -18.56 -28.01 48.23
CA ALA A 97 -19.37 -28.55 49.34
C ALA A 97 -19.90 -29.96 49.00
N TYR A 98 -20.46 -30.14 47.80
CA TYR A 98 -20.92 -31.45 47.35
C TYR A 98 -19.78 -32.47 47.18
N ARG A 99 -18.62 -32.04 46.65
CA ARG A 99 -17.40 -32.87 46.59
C ARG A 99 -17.08 -33.46 47.96
N HIS A 100 -17.09 -32.66 49.03
CA HIS A 100 -16.81 -33.18 50.37
C HIS A 100 -17.81 -34.26 50.81
N SER A 101 -19.10 -34.12 50.47
CA SER A 101 -20.13 -35.12 50.80
C SER A 101 -19.95 -36.49 50.09
N VAL A 102 -19.16 -36.56 49.02
CA VAL A 102 -18.92 -37.80 48.26
C VAL A 102 -17.52 -38.38 48.43
N LEU A 103 -16.60 -37.71 49.15
CA LEU A 103 -15.20 -38.15 49.28
C LEU A 103 -15.04 -39.54 49.90
N ASP A 104 -15.89 -39.91 50.87
CA ASP A 104 -15.84 -41.23 51.53
C ASP A 104 -16.07 -42.41 50.55
N LYS A 105 -16.87 -42.18 49.49
CA LYS A 105 -17.14 -43.16 48.43
C LYS A 105 -16.27 -42.94 47.19
N TYR A 106 -15.84 -41.70 46.95
CA TYR A 106 -15.08 -41.26 45.78
C TYR A 106 -13.85 -40.43 46.22
N PRO A 107 -12.79 -41.05 46.76
CA PRO A 107 -11.64 -40.32 47.32
C PRO A 107 -10.88 -39.45 46.31
N ALA A 108 -11.02 -39.74 45.01
CA ALA A 108 -10.44 -38.97 43.91
C ALA A 108 -11.34 -37.83 43.40
N ALA A 109 -12.45 -37.51 44.10
CA ALA A 109 -13.39 -36.50 43.65
C ALA A 109 -12.74 -35.09 43.59
N SER A 110 -12.93 -34.41 42.46
CA SER A 110 -12.38 -33.07 42.19
C SER A 110 -13.41 -32.18 41.50
N VAL A 111 -13.35 -30.87 41.74
CA VAL A 111 -14.22 -29.88 41.08
C VAL A 111 -13.55 -29.43 39.79
N THR A 112 -14.30 -29.42 38.69
CA THR A 112 -13.86 -28.92 37.38
C THR A 112 -14.90 -27.98 36.80
N GLU A 113 -14.47 -26.86 36.22
CA GLU A 113 -15.34 -26.00 35.40
C GLU A 113 -15.67 -26.72 34.07
N ILE A 114 -16.89 -26.53 33.53
CA ILE A 114 -17.28 -27.07 32.22
C ILE A 114 -17.54 -25.97 31.19
N GLY A 115 -17.18 -26.24 29.93
CA GLY A 115 -17.50 -25.37 28.80
C GLY A 115 -18.93 -25.56 28.29
N ARG A 116 -19.51 -24.50 27.69
CA ARG A 116 -20.91 -24.46 27.16
C ARG A 116 -21.30 -25.72 26.35
N ASN A 117 -20.38 -26.29 25.58
CA ASN A 117 -20.61 -27.49 24.75
C ASN A 117 -20.85 -28.77 25.56
N GLU A 118 -20.18 -28.97 26.69
CA GLU A 118 -20.40 -30.13 27.56
C GLU A 118 -21.78 -30.02 28.23
N TYR A 119 -22.09 -28.83 28.74
CA TYR A 119 -23.37 -28.56 29.39
C TYR A 119 -24.57 -28.81 28.45
N ALA A 120 -24.55 -28.22 27.25
CA ALA A 120 -25.61 -28.36 26.25
C ALA A 120 -25.74 -29.81 25.72
N THR A 121 -24.66 -30.60 25.77
CA THR A 121 -24.71 -32.02 25.36
C THR A 121 -25.45 -32.87 26.39
N ILE A 122 -25.21 -32.66 27.68
CA ILE A 122 -25.82 -33.47 28.75
C ILE A 122 -27.28 -33.05 29.02
N GLN A 123 -27.62 -31.76 28.93
CA GLN A 123 -29.02 -31.30 29.03
C GLN A 123 -29.95 -32.04 28.06
N ARG A 124 -29.49 -32.29 26.82
CA ARG A 124 -30.26 -33.02 25.78
C ARG A 124 -30.46 -34.51 26.09
N THR A 125 -29.80 -35.05 27.12
CA THR A 125 -29.87 -36.47 27.53
C THR A 125 -30.50 -36.67 28.91
N ALA A 126 -30.87 -35.60 29.61
CA ALA A 126 -31.54 -35.69 30.90
C ALA A 126 -33.06 -35.84 30.74
N PRO A 127 -33.74 -36.69 31.54
CA PRO A 127 -35.20 -36.76 31.54
C PRO A 127 -35.81 -35.48 32.11
N VAL A 128 -36.56 -34.75 31.29
CA VAL A 128 -37.17 -33.45 31.65
C VAL A 128 -38.41 -33.66 32.53
N ALA A 129 -38.41 -33.07 33.72
CA ALA A 129 -39.61 -32.88 34.53
C ALA A 129 -40.51 -31.80 33.91
N LYS A 130 -41.84 -32.01 33.94
CA LYS A 130 -42.81 -31.33 33.08
C LYS A 130 -43.50 -30.14 33.77
N PRO A 131 -43.39 -28.89 33.27
CA PRO A 131 -44.24 -27.76 33.66
C PRO A 131 -45.40 -27.52 32.67
N ALA A 132 -46.38 -26.70 33.06
CA ALA A 132 -47.67 -26.54 32.35
C ALA A 132 -47.77 -25.26 31.49
N MET A 133 -48.56 -25.34 30.42
CA MET A 133 -49.14 -24.21 29.65
C MET A 133 -50.29 -23.56 30.44
N PRO A 134 -50.63 -22.25 30.27
CA PRO A 134 -51.36 -21.72 29.10
C PRO A 134 -51.10 -20.21 28.79
N PRO A 135 -51.90 -19.51 27.93
CA PRO A 135 -52.54 -19.90 26.67
C PRO A 135 -52.11 -19.01 25.47
N VAL A 136 -52.59 -19.34 24.27
CA VAL A 136 -52.40 -18.59 23.01
C VAL A 136 -53.52 -17.56 22.81
N GLU A 137 -53.21 -16.37 22.29
CA GLU A 137 -54.20 -15.45 21.70
C GLU A 137 -53.84 -15.07 20.25
N THR A 138 -54.86 -14.70 19.47
CA THR A 138 -54.90 -14.84 18.00
C THR A 138 -54.54 -13.57 17.22
N ALA A 139 -54.04 -13.79 16.00
CA ALA A 139 -53.74 -12.73 15.05
C ALA A 139 -54.99 -11.95 14.57
N LYS A 140 -54.81 -10.65 14.30
CA LYS A 140 -55.71 -9.83 13.48
C LYS A 140 -54.91 -9.06 12.43
N ALA A 141 -55.41 -9.04 11.21
CA ALA A 141 -54.89 -8.25 10.10
C ALA A 141 -55.70 -6.95 9.93
N VAL A 142 -55.03 -5.88 9.52
CA VAL A 142 -55.60 -4.59 9.06
C VAL A 142 -54.65 -4.03 7.97
N PRO A 143 -55.04 -3.06 7.13
CA PRO A 143 -55.00 -3.29 5.68
C PRO A 143 -53.94 -2.47 4.95
N VAL A 144 -53.66 -2.88 3.70
CA VAL A 144 -52.86 -2.08 2.76
C VAL A 144 -53.65 -0.85 2.33
N GLN A 145 -53.01 0.33 2.43
CA GLN A 145 -53.43 1.56 1.74
C GLN A 145 -52.24 2.17 0.98
N PRO A 146 -52.48 2.92 -0.11
CA PRO A 146 -51.48 3.12 -1.16
C PRO A 146 -50.43 4.19 -0.86
N ILE A 147 -49.23 3.96 -1.39
CA ILE A 147 -48.08 4.88 -1.31
C ILE A 147 -48.33 6.11 -2.22
N PRO A 148 -48.14 7.34 -1.73
CA PRO A 148 -48.11 8.53 -2.60
C PRO A 148 -46.87 8.49 -3.52
N VAL A 149 -47.10 8.56 -4.83
CA VAL A 149 -46.01 8.67 -5.82
C VAL A 149 -45.39 10.07 -5.75
N VAL A 150 -44.16 10.17 -5.22
CA VAL A 150 -43.32 11.37 -5.35
C VAL A 150 -42.50 11.25 -6.65
N PRO A 151 -42.41 12.29 -7.50
CA PRO A 151 -41.75 12.18 -8.80
C PRO A 151 -40.25 11.89 -8.71
N VAL A 152 -39.78 11.01 -9.59
CA VAL A 152 -38.35 10.75 -9.83
C VAL A 152 -37.66 12.04 -10.30
N PRO A 153 -36.60 12.52 -9.64
CA PRO A 153 -35.77 13.59 -10.17
C PRO A 153 -35.13 13.13 -11.50
N ALA A 154 -35.26 13.95 -12.54
CA ALA A 154 -34.69 13.67 -13.85
C ALA A 154 -33.17 13.42 -13.77
N PRO A 155 -32.59 12.53 -14.61
CA PRO A 155 -31.17 12.23 -14.57
C PRO A 155 -30.33 13.49 -14.76
N ALA A 156 -29.44 13.76 -13.80
CA ALA A 156 -28.45 14.83 -13.91
C ALA A 156 -27.60 14.63 -15.18
N PRO A 157 -27.20 15.72 -15.85
CA PRO A 157 -26.52 15.62 -17.15
C PRO A 157 -25.19 14.87 -17.02
N THR A 158 -24.95 13.97 -17.97
CA THR A 158 -23.70 13.25 -18.14
C THR A 158 -22.52 14.24 -18.14
N PRO A 159 -21.45 14.02 -17.36
CA PRO A 159 -20.28 14.90 -17.42
C PRO A 159 -19.70 14.88 -18.84
N THR A 160 -19.77 16.01 -19.52
CA THR A 160 -19.17 16.20 -20.83
C THR A 160 -17.67 15.92 -20.76
N VAL A 161 -17.23 14.93 -21.54
CA VAL A 161 -15.81 14.58 -21.72
C VAL A 161 -15.03 15.85 -22.06
N PRO A 162 -13.97 16.20 -21.30
CA PRO A 162 -13.09 17.32 -21.64
C PRO A 162 -12.51 17.12 -23.04
N ALA A 163 -12.43 18.21 -23.80
CA ALA A 163 -12.12 18.23 -25.22
C ALA A 163 -11.06 17.19 -25.63
N THR A 164 -11.44 16.32 -26.57
CA THR A 164 -10.59 15.27 -27.14
C THR A 164 -9.19 15.81 -27.43
N ALA A 165 -8.18 15.32 -26.70
CA ALA A 165 -6.80 15.54 -27.10
C ALA A 165 -6.68 15.03 -28.54
N ALA A 166 -6.40 15.94 -29.48
CA ALA A 166 -6.45 15.63 -30.90
C ALA A 166 -5.70 14.32 -31.18
N VAL A 167 -6.39 13.37 -31.81
CA VAL A 167 -5.81 12.05 -32.13
C VAL A 167 -4.77 12.28 -33.21
N ILE A 168 -3.52 12.52 -32.80
CA ILE A 168 -2.44 12.77 -33.73
C ILE A 168 -2.18 11.47 -34.48
N SER A 169 -2.32 11.50 -35.80
CA SER A 169 -2.03 10.39 -36.68
C SER A 169 -0.61 9.83 -36.44
N PRO A 170 -0.41 8.50 -36.42
CA PRO A 170 0.93 7.90 -36.37
C PRO A 170 1.75 8.16 -37.65
N ARG A 171 1.21 8.88 -38.64
CA ARG A 171 1.90 9.35 -39.85
C ARG A 171 2.39 10.80 -39.75
N ALA A 172 2.16 11.49 -38.63
CA ALA A 172 2.51 12.91 -38.46
C ALA A 172 4.00 13.10 -38.12
N LEU A 173 4.86 13.07 -39.14
CA LEU A 173 6.32 13.02 -39.01
C LEU A 173 7.03 14.38 -38.97
N TYR A 174 6.32 15.50 -39.15
CA TYR A 174 6.93 16.83 -39.29
C TYR A 174 6.46 17.83 -38.24
N VAL A 175 7.38 18.70 -37.81
CA VAL A 175 7.14 19.84 -36.91
C VAL A 175 7.92 21.07 -37.36
N ILE A 176 7.53 22.24 -36.85
CA ILE A 176 8.25 23.50 -37.05
C ILE A 176 8.92 23.86 -35.73
N GLN A 177 10.26 23.83 -35.69
CA GLN A 177 11.01 24.46 -34.61
C GLN A 177 10.94 25.98 -34.80
N LEU A 178 10.30 26.68 -33.86
CA LEU A 178 10.04 28.12 -33.90
C LEU A 178 11.23 28.94 -33.38
N GLU A 179 11.80 28.50 -32.26
CA GLU A 179 12.90 29.19 -31.58
C GLU A 179 13.77 28.21 -30.77
N GLU A 180 14.98 28.66 -30.42
CA GLU A 180 15.94 27.91 -29.62
C GLU A 180 16.60 28.85 -28.60
N SER A 181 16.67 28.42 -27.34
CA SER A 181 17.12 29.21 -26.20
C SER A 181 18.06 28.43 -25.29
N LYS A 182 18.91 29.14 -24.54
CA LYS A 182 19.71 28.58 -23.43
C LYS A 182 18.94 28.58 -22.10
N GLN A 183 17.84 29.33 -22.03
CA GLN A 183 16.96 29.49 -20.87
C GLN A 183 15.64 28.73 -21.13
N PRO A 184 14.96 28.20 -20.09
CA PRO A 184 13.67 27.51 -20.25
C PRO A 184 12.61 28.40 -20.91
N ILE A 185 11.99 27.91 -21.99
CA ILE A 185 10.92 28.60 -22.71
C ILE A 185 9.59 28.27 -22.02
N ARG A 186 8.91 29.29 -21.46
CA ARG A 186 7.63 29.13 -20.74
C ARG A 186 6.41 29.76 -21.43
N THR A 187 6.63 30.63 -22.42
CA THR A 187 5.58 31.31 -23.20
C THR A 187 6.06 31.53 -24.64
N THR A 188 5.15 31.77 -25.57
CA THR A 188 5.47 32.14 -26.97
C THR A 188 5.91 33.60 -27.07
N ARG A 189 6.99 33.88 -27.81
CA ARG A 189 7.40 35.25 -28.13
C ARG A 189 6.42 36.03 -29.03
N SER A 190 5.52 35.36 -29.76
CA SER A 190 4.48 36.00 -30.57
C SER A 190 3.26 35.08 -30.72
N PRO A 191 2.04 35.63 -30.86
CA PRO A 191 0.83 34.83 -31.00
C PRO A 191 0.81 34.05 -32.33
N LEU A 192 0.37 32.80 -32.29
CA LEU A 192 0.24 31.96 -33.48
C LEU A 192 -0.97 32.40 -34.34
N PRO A 193 -0.85 32.36 -35.69
CA PRO A 193 -1.98 32.50 -36.61
C PRO A 193 -3.15 31.59 -36.24
N ALA A 194 -4.39 32.03 -36.45
CA ALA A 194 -5.58 31.27 -36.07
C ALA A 194 -5.64 29.86 -36.71
N SER A 195 -5.15 29.73 -37.94
CA SER A 195 -4.97 28.49 -38.70
C SER A 195 -4.07 27.44 -38.02
N LEU A 196 -3.20 27.86 -37.09
CA LEU A 196 -2.17 27.02 -36.48
C LEU A 196 -2.36 26.84 -34.97
N LYS A 197 -3.43 27.40 -34.38
CA LYS A 197 -3.76 27.23 -32.95
C LYS A 197 -4.25 25.82 -32.59
N SER A 198 -4.68 25.05 -33.58
CA SER A 198 -5.05 23.63 -33.44
C SER A 198 -3.85 22.70 -33.38
N ASN A 199 -2.65 23.15 -33.78
CA ASN A 199 -1.42 22.40 -33.68
C ASN A 199 -0.84 22.50 -32.25
N ARG A 200 -0.34 21.38 -31.72
CA ARG A 200 0.32 21.29 -30.42
C ARG A 200 1.63 22.09 -30.42
N LEU A 201 1.73 23.01 -29.46
CA LEU A 201 2.94 23.73 -29.13
C LEU A 201 3.63 23.07 -27.92
N TYR A 202 4.90 22.70 -28.04
CA TYR A 202 5.66 22.01 -27.01
C TYR A 202 7.15 22.39 -27.01
N VAL A 203 7.88 22.18 -25.91
CA VAL A 203 9.32 22.50 -25.80
C VAL A 203 10.15 21.24 -25.59
N THR A 204 11.11 20.97 -26.46
CA THR A 204 12.09 19.87 -26.28
C THR A 204 13.39 20.38 -25.71
N GLN A 205 14.08 19.55 -24.92
CA GLN A 205 15.42 19.83 -24.41
C GLN A 205 16.45 18.98 -25.16
N THR A 206 17.54 19.59 -25.62
CA THR A 206 18.68 18.92 -26.26
C THR A 206 19.98 19.34 -25.59
N GLY A 207 20.82 18.37 -25.24
CA GLY A 207 22.09 18.61 -24.54
C GLY A 207 23.19 17.69 -25.04
N VAL A 208 24.37 18.26 -25.27
CA VAL A 208 25.60 17.53 -25.60
C VAL A 208 26.75 18.21 -24.85
N LYS A 209 27.44 17.46 -23.99
CA LYS A 209 28.63 17.89 -23.21
C LYS A 209 28.46 19.28 -22.56
N ASP A 210 27.69 19.31 -21.47
CA ASP A 210 27.50 20.42 -20.52
C ASP A 210 26.85 21.72 -21.04
N LYS A 211 26.06 21.65 -22.12
CA LYS A 211 25.22 22.79 -22.57
C LYS A 211 23.82 22.35 -22.99
N THR A 212 22.83 22.61 -22.14
CA THR A 212 21.39 22.38 -22.42
C THR A 212 20.82 23.50 -23.31
N ARG A 213 20.02 23.12 -24.31
CA ARG A 213 19.22 24.03 -25.15
C ARG A 213 17.75 23.62 -25.12
N TYR A 214 16.88 24.63 -25.12
CA TYR A 214 15.43 24.50 -25.15
C TYR A 214 14.95 24.90 -26.54
N GLN A 215 14.12 24.08 -27.18
CA GLN A 215 13.62 24.31 -28.53
C GLN A 215 12.09 24.30 -28.51
N LEU A 216 11.46 25.42 -28.87
CA LEU A 216 10.01 25.51 -29.02
C LEU A 216 9.62 24.92 -30.38
N LYS A 217 8.69 23.97 -30.39
CA LYS A 217 8.22 23.25 -31.58
C LYS A 217 6.71 23.30 -31.68
N LEU A 218 6.22 23.43 -32.92
CA LEU A 218 4.82 23.43 -33.29
C LEU A 218 4.54 22.25 -34.22
N GLY A 219 3.60 21.38 -33.85
CA GLY A 219 3.35 20.12 -34.54
C GLY A 219 1.96 19.54 -34.27
N PHE A 220 1.55 18.45 -34.90
CA PHE A 220 2.29 17.67 -35.88
C PHE A 220 1.63 17.81 -37.24
N PHE A 221 2.42 17.67 -38.31
CA PHE A 221 1.96 17.75 -39.69
C PHE A 221 2.21 16.41 -40.37
N GLU A 222 1.24 15.94 -41.16
CA GLU A 222 1.33 14.66 -41.88
C GLU A 222 2.04 14.83 -43.23
N LYS A 223 1.78 15.94 -43.94
CA LYS A 223 2.41 16.21 -45.24
C LYS A 223 3.50 17.27 -45.15
N GLU A 224 4.52 17.11 -45.98
CA GLU A 224 5.63 18.05 -46.10
C GLU A 224 5.16 19.43 -46.63
N GLU A 225 4.19 19.44 -47.54
CA GLU A 225 3.56 20.65 -48.07
C GLU A 225 2.85 21.48 -46.98
N GLU A 226 2.12 20.82 -46.07
CA GLU A 226 1.36 21.46 -44.99
C GLU A 226 2.31 22.16 -43.99
N VAL A 227 3.41 21.51 -43.62
CA VAL A 227 4.40 22.10 -42.70
C VAL A 227 5.20 23.23 -43.36
N PHE A 228 5.47 23.17 -44.66
CA PHE A 228 6.09 24.29 -45.38
C PHE A 228 5.13 25.47 -45.54
N ALA A 229 3.84 25.25 -45.83
CA ALA A 229 2.83 26.30 -45.88
C ALA A 229 2.66 26.99 -44.52
N ALA A 230 2.54 26.20 -43.43
CA ALA A 230 2.49 26.72 -42.06
C ALA A 230 3.76 27.51 -41.69
N ARG A 231 4.94 27.07 -42.13
CA ARG A 231 6.21 27.80 -41.92
C ARG A 231 6.21 29.16 -42.63
N GLN A 232 5.64 29.30 -43.83
CA GLN A 232 5.55 30.60 -44.50
C GLN A 232 4.65 31.58 -43.72
N GLN A 233 3.52 31.11 -43.17
CA GLN A 233 2.64 31.93 -42.32
C GLN A 233 3.35 32.42 -41.04
N LEU A 234 4.30 31.64 -40.52
CA LEU A 234 5.07 31.97 -39.31
C LEU A 234 6.32 32.79 -39.57
N LYS A 235 6.80 32.91 -40.82
CA LYS A 235 8.09 33.53 -41.18
C LYS A 235 8.24 34.98 -40.71
N ALA A 236 7.13 35.73 -40.63
CA ALA A 236 7.12 37.11 -40.13
C ALA A 236 7.34 37.21 -38.61
N ALA A 237 6.81 36.28 -37.82
CA ALA A 237 6.93 36.24 -36.36
C ALA A 237 8.15 35.44 -35.88
N TYR A 238 8.54 34.42 -36.65
CA TYR A 238 9.64 33.50 -36.36
C TYR A 238 10.58 33.38 -37.58
N PRO A 239 11.46 34.37 -37.84
CA PRO A 239 12.32 34.39 -39.02
C PRO A 239 13.26 33.17 -39.14
N ASN A 240 13.62 32.58 -37.99
CA ASN A 240 14.51 31.43 -37.89
C ASN A 240 13.77 30.08 -37.85
N ALA A 241 12.46 30.05 -38.10
CA ALA A 241 11.68 28.81 -38.05
C ALA A 241 12.20 27.77 -39.06
N LYS A 242 12.31 26.50 -38.63
CA LYS A 242 12.81 25.37 -39.43
C LYS A 242 11.87 24.18 -39.35
N VAL A 243 11.61 23.54 -40.48
CA VAL A 243 10.93 22.23 -40.51
C VAL A 243 11.93 21.18 -40.03
N THR A 244 11.51 20.34 -39.08
CA THR A 244 12.27 19.17 -38.64
C THR A 244 11.38 17.93 -38.70
N ARG A 245 11.98 16.79 -39.05
CA ARG A 245 11.33 15.48 -38.87
C ARG A 245 11.56 14.99 -37.45
N ILE A 246 10.56 14.32 -36.90
CA ILE A 246 10.56 13.79 -35.53
C ILE A 246 10.55 12.26 -35.52
N THR A 247 10.79 11.69 -34.34
CA THR A 247 10.55 10.28 -34.07
C THR A 247 9.18 10.07 -33.42
N PRO A 248 8.55 8.89 -33.56
CA PRO A 248 7.34 8.54 -32.81
C PRO A 248 7.51 8.64 -31.28
N ARG A 249 8.75 8.51 -30.79
CA ARG A 249 9.10 8.74 -29.39
C ARG A 249 8.92 10.20 -28.99
N GLU A 250 9.48 11.13 -29.76
CA GLU A 250 9.27 12.58 -29.53
C GLU A 250 7.79 12.97 -29.63
N GLN A 251 7.04 12.36 -30.55
CA GLN A 251 5.60 12.56 -30.69
C GLN A 251 4.83 12.20 -29.41
N ASN A 252 5.17 11.08 -28.77
CA ASN A 252 4.59 10.66 -27.50
C ASN A 252 5.08 11.54 -26.33
N ASP A 253 6.38 11.84 -26.26
CA ASP A 253 6.97 12.65 -25.20
C ASP A 253 6.43 14.09 -25.20
N SER A 254 6.03 14.63 -26.37
CA SER A 254 5.43 15.97 -26.53
C SER A 254 4.19 16.21 -25.67
N VAL A 255 3.44 15.15 -25.28
CA VAL A 255 2.27 15.26 -24.40
C VAL A 255 2.67 15.83 -23.04
N ARG A 256 3.84 15.44 -22.53
CA ARG A 256 4.37 15.87 -21.22
C ARG A 256 5.10 17.22 -21.30
N MET A 257 5.33 17.75 -22.50
CA MET A 257 6.14 18.95 -22.75
C MET A 257 5.37 20.10 -23.43
N ALA A 258 4.03 19.99 -23.53
CA ALA A 258 3.17 20.99 -24.14
C ALA A 258 3.09 22.27 -23.28
N LEU A 259 3.08 23.45 -23.92
CA LEU A 259 2.78 24.70 -23.21
C LEU A 259 1.27 24.79 -22.98
N VAL A 260 0.84 24.64 -21.73
CA VAL A 260 -0.55 24.88 -21.32
C VAL A 260 -0.80 26.39 -21.29
N ALA A 261 -1.81 26.85 -22.03
CA ALA A 261 -2.29 28.23 -21.90
C ALA A 261 -3.05 28.40 -20.57
N PRO A 262 -2.81 29.48 -19.79
CA PRO A 262 -3.49 29.69 -18.53
C PRO A 262 -4.99 29.97 -18.75
N ALA A 263 -5.83 29.37 -17.91
CA ALA A 263 -7.26 29.64 -17.89
C ALA A 263 -7.56 31.01 -17.25
N VAL A 264 -8.57 31.71 -17.77
CA VAL A 264 -9.11 32.98 -17.24
C VAL A 264 -10.63 32.81 -17.05
N PRO A 265 -11.27 33.40 -16.02
CA PRO A 265 -12.67 33.10 -15.68
C PRO A 265 -13.72 33.66 -16.66
N VAL A 266 -14.95 33.15 -16.50
CA VAL A 266 -16.13 33.31 -17.37
C VAL A 266 -16.81 34.68 -17.26
N LEU A 267 -17.42 35.18 -18.35
CA LEU A 267 -18.65 35.99 -18.29
C LEU A 267 -19.48 35.97 -19.61
N ALA A 268 -20.77 35.65 -19.45
CA ALA A 268 -21.96 35.95 -20.27
C ALA A 268 -22.08 35.59 -21.79
N ALA A 269 -23.27 35.09 -22.15
CA ALA A 269 -23.80 34.84 -23.51
C ALA A 269 -24.56 36.09 -24.05
N PRO A 270 -25.22 36.13 -25.26
CA PRO A 270 -25.81 35.06 -26.10
C PRO A 270 -25.16 35.01 -27.53
N ALA A 271 -25.69 34.39 -28.61
CA ALA A 271 -27.02 33.85 -28.93
C ALA A 271 -27.01 32.70 -29.98
N VAL A 272 -28.21 32.39 -30.50
CA VAL A 272 -28.61 31.42 -31.56
C VAL A 272 -29.44 32.25 -32.59
N PRO A 273 -29.58 31.96 -33.92
CA PRO A 273 -30.16 30.68 -34.38
C PRO A 273 -29.90 30.17 -35.84
N VAL A 274 -30.40 28.93 -36.11
CA VAL A 274 -30.96 28.41 -37.41
C VAL A 274 -29.97 28.24 -38.61
N ALA A 275 -30.01 27.21 -39.47
CA ALA A 275 -30.64 25.87 -39.51
C ALA A 275 -30.01 25.05 -40.69
N PRO A 276 -30.20 23.71 -40.81
CA PRO A 276 -29.66 22.85 -41.89
C PRO A 276 -30.57 22.88 -43.17
N PRO A 277 -30.40 22.11 -44.30
CA PRO A 277 -29.83 20.75 -44.39
C PRO A 277 -29.19 20.25 -45.73
N ALA A 278 -28.92 18.93 -45.76
CA ALA A 278 -28.75 18.01 -46.92
C ALA A 278 -27.53 18.21 -47.85
N LYS A 279 -26.62 17.24 -48.06
CA LYS A 279 -26.65 15.79 -48.45
C LYS A 279 -26.55 15.53 -49.98
N VAL A 280 -25.38 14.99 -50.40
CA VAL A 280 -25.21 13.84 -51.35
C VAL A 280 -25.56 14.11 -52.84
N PRO A 281 -25.02 13.40 -53.88
CA PRO A 281 -23.94 12.40 -54.00
C PRO A 281 -22.79 12.74 -55.01
N ALA A 282 -21.84 11.79 -55.09
CA ALA A 282 -20.74 11.62 -56.05
C ALA A 282 -21.08 11.64 -57.57
N ARG A 283 -20.05 11.79 -58.43
CA ARG A 283 -19.56 10.74 -59.39
C ARG A 283 -18.30 11.21 -60.19
N ALA A 284 -17.54 10.23 -60.69
CA ALA A 284 -16.60 10.26 -61.83
C ALA A 284 -15.17 10.83 -61.65
N ALA A 285 -14.20 9.96 -61.97
CA ALA A 285 -12.88 10.30 -62.52
C ALA A 285 -12.95 10.17 -64.08
N PRO A 286 -11.86 10.35 -64.85
CA PRO A 286 -10.57 11.01 -64.56
C PRO A 286 -10.26 12.17 -65.54
N ALA A 287 -9.25 13.00 -65.24
CA ALA A 287 -8.69 13.97 -66.19
C ALA A 287 -7.15 13.92 -66.20
N ALA A 288 -6.57 14.25 -67.36
CA ALA A 288 -5.17 14.01 -67.73
C ALA A 288 -4.17 15.07 -67.16
N PRO A 289 -2.84 14.92 -67.35
CA PRO A 289 -1.84 15.49 -66.44
C PRO A 289 -1.41 16.93 -66.77
N PRO A 290 -0.92 17.70 -65.77
CA PRO A 290 0.06 18.76 -65.99
C PRO A 290 1.44 18.11 -66.24
N ALA A 291 2.04 18.32 -67.40
CA ALA A 291 2.87 19.49 -67.74
C ALA A 291 4.35 19.25 -67.39
N SER A 292 5.15 19.17 -68.45
CA SER A 292 6.59 18.93 -68.49
C SER A 292 7.41 19.83 -67.54
N LEU A 293 8.36 19.20 -66.84
CA LEU A 293 9.48 19.91 -66.21
C LEU A 293 10.36 20.60 -67.28
N PRO A 294 11.00 21.74 -66.95
CA PRO A 294 11.76 22.52 -67.92
C PRO A 294 12.97 21.75 -68.46
N SER A 295 13.17 21.85 -69.78
CA SER A 295 14.39 21.42 -70.45
C SER A 295 15.60 22.12 -69.84
N VAL A 296 16.60 21.35 -69.40
CA VAL A 296 17.89 21.91 -68.98
C VAL A 296 18.57 22.49 -70.21
N ALA A 297 18.62 23.81 -70.29
CA ALA A 297 19.36 24.51 -71.33
C ALA A 297 20.85 24.14 -71.25
N VAL A 298 21.40 23.71 -72.39
CA VAL A 298 22.84 23.43 -72.53
C VAL A 298 23.61 24.74 -72.40
N LEU A 299 24.27 24.95 -71.27
CA LEU A 299 25.26 26.01 -71.10
C LEU A 299 26.59 25.59 -71.74
N PRO A 300 27.34 26.53 -72.36
CA PRO A 300 28.64 26.21 -72.96
C PRO A 300 29.68 25.87 -71.88
N ALA A 301 30.60 24.96 -72.22
CA ALA A 301 31.51 24.31 -71.29
C ALA A 301 32.29 25.31 -70.41
N THR A 302 32.13 25.17 -69.09
CA THR A 302 32.85 25.98 -68.10
C THR A 302 34.15 25.29 -67.67
N SER A 303 35.00 25.98 -66.92
CA SER A 303 36.23 25.37 -66.35
C SER A 303 35.94 24.12 -65.50
N GLY A 304 34.78 24.07 -64.83
CA GLY A 304 34.34 22.91 -64.06
C GLY A 304 34.08 21.64 -64.88
N ASP A 305 33.73 21.75 -66.17
CA ASP A 305 33.48 20.59 -67.04
C ASP A 305 34.76 19.83 -67.41
N LYS A 306 35.94 20.46 -67.30
CA LYS A 306 37.23 19.79 -67.49
C LYS A 306 37.66 19.03 -66.24
N GLU A 307 37.41 19.60 -65.06
CA GLU A 307 37.71 18.97 -63.78
C GLU A 307 36.75 17.80 -63.49
N ALA A 308 35.45 17.97 -63.77
CA ALA A 308 34.47 16.89 -63.66
C ALA A 308 34.76 15.74 -64.63
N LEU A 309 35.22 16.01 -65.87
CA LEU A 309 35.69 14.97 -66.79
C LEU A 309 36.93 14.24 -66.24
N ALA A 310 37.93 14.96 -65.73
CA ALA A 310 39.12 14.35 -65.17
C ALA A 310 38.83 13.44 -63.96
N LEU A 311 37.88 13.83 -63.09
CA LEU A 311 37.37 12.98 -62.02
C LEU A 311 36.60 11.77 -62.57
N MET A 312 35.77 11.95 -63.60
CA MET A 312 34.98 10.89 -64.20
C MET A 312 35.85 9.82 -64.87
N ASP A 313 36.86 10.23 -65.63
CA ASP A 313 37.80 9.31 -66.29
C ASP A 313 38.67 8.57 -65.26
N LYS A 314 39.11 9.26 -64.19
CA LYS A 314 39.82 8.64 -63.07
C LYS A 314 38.94 7.60 -62.35
N ALA A 315 37.66 7.88 -62.14
CA ALA A 315 36.70 6.95 -61.56
C ALA A 315 36.43 5.74 -62.47
N ARG A 316 36.23 5.95 -63.77
CA ARG A 316 36.08 4.90 -64.78
C ARG A 316 37.32 3.99 -64.82
N ALA A 317 38.53 4.57 -64.78
CA ALA A 317 39.78 3.81 -64.72
C ALA A 317 39.94 3.02 -63.40
N ALA A 318 39.48 3.55 -62.27
CA ALA A 318 39.47 2.82 -60.99
C ALA A 318 38.50 1.63 -61.03
N LEU A 319 37.26 1.83 -61.54
CA LEU A 319 36.27 0.77 -61.73
C LEU A 319 36.72 -0.33 -62.70
N ALA A 320 37.43 0.04 -63.77
CA ALA A 320 38.00 -0.91 -64.73
C ALA A 320 39.09 -1.79 -64.11
N ARG A 321 39.86 -1.26 -63.15
CA ARG A 321 40.88 -2.02 -62.39
C ARG A 321 40.31 -2.75 -61.16
N GLY A 322 39.01 -2.67 -60.90
CA GLY A 322 38.37 -3.24 -59.71
C GLY A 322 38.67 -2.49 -58.40
N ASP A 323 39.32 -1.31 -58.45
CA ASP A 323 39.57 -0.46 -57.29
C ASP A 323 38.32 0.36 -56.95
N ASN A 324 37.33 -0.34 -56.40
CA ASN A 324 36.04 0.23 -56.05
C ASN A 324 36.17 1.30 -54.94
N ARG A 325 37.18 1.21 -54.06
CA ARG A 325 37.39 2.17 -52.97
C ARG A 325 37.85 3.53 -53.51
N THR A 326 38.82 3.54 -54.42
CA THR A 326 39.24 4.78 -55.10
C THR A 326 38.13 5.32 -56.01
N ALA A 327 37.33 4.44 -56.62
CA ALA A 327 36.16 4.85 -57.40
C ALA A 327 35.12 5.60 -56.55
N VAL A 328 34.69 5.04 -55.41
CA VAL A 328 33.73 5.71 -54.49
C VAL A 328 34.23 7.10 -54.08
N VAL A 329 35.49 7.23 -53.65
CA VAL A 329 36.05 8.52 -53.23
C VAL A 329 36.11 9.54 -54.37
N THR A 330 36.47 9.09 -55.59
CA THR A 330 36.56 9.98 -56.76
C THR A 330 35.18 10.42 -57.25
N LEU A 331 34.18 9.55 -57.17
CA LEU A 331 32.80 9.83 -57.56
C LEU A 331 32.08 10.71 -56.54
N ASP A 332 32.29 10.49 -55.24
CA ASP A 332 31.79 11.39 -54.19
C ASP A 332 32.38 12.81 -54.32
N ALA A 333 33.65 12.94 -54.72
CA ALA A 333 34.24 14.24 -55.03
C ALA A 333 33.58 14.92 -56.24
N LEU A 334 33.26 14.17 -57.30
CA LEU A 334 32.55 14.69 -58.48
C LEU A 334 31.12 15.12 -58.13
N LEU A 335 30.39 14.32 -57.34
CA LEU A 335 29.00 14.59 -56.92
C LEU A 335 28.87 15.77 -55.93
N ARG A 336 29.97 16.22 -55.31
CA ARG A 336 30.03 17.46 -54.52
C ARG A 336 30.22 18.73 -55.36
N MET A 337 30.59 18.60 -56.63
CA MET A 337 30.64 19.74 -57.55
C MET A 337 29.20 20.19 -57.91
N PRO A 338 29.01 21.44 -58.41
CA PRO A 338 27.73 21.83 -58.99
C PRO A 338 27.27 20.84 -60.08
N PRO A 339 25.95 20.58 -60.21
CA PRO A 339 25.42 19.65 -61.19
C PRO A 339 25.94 19.93 -62.60
N ASN A 340 26.56 18.92 -63.20
CA ASN A 340 27.22 18.99 -64.50
C ASN A 340 26.86 17.75 -65.34
N ARG A 341 27.32 17.73 -66.60
CA ARG A 341 27.00 16.65 -67.56
C ARG A 341 27.43 15.23 -67.15
N TYR A 342 28.27 15.08 -66.12
CA TYR A 342 28.70 13.78 -65.59
C TYR A 342 27.99 13.39 -64.27
N SER A 343 27.21 14.28 -63.65
CA SER A 343 26.54 14.02 -62.37
C SER A 343 25.54 12.86 -62.43
N GLN A 344 24.94 12.58 -63.60
CA GLN A 344 24.07 11.42 -63.80
C GLN A 344 24.87 10.11 -63.77
N ASP A 345 25.81 9.92 -64.70
CA ASP A 345 26.67 8.72 -64.74
C ASP A 345 27.39 8.48 -63.41
N ALA A 346 27.86 9.55 -62.75
CA ALA A 346 28.58 9.43 -61.49
C ALA A 346 27.70 8.87 -60.35
N GLN A 347 26.41 9.22 -60.34
CA GLN A 347 25.44 8.70 -59.36
C GLN A 347 25.09 7.22 -59.63
N GLU A 348 25.11 6.77 -60.90
CA GLU A 348 25.01 5.33 -61.22
C GLU A 348 26.28 4.59 -60.76
N PHE A 349 27.45 5.15 -61.09
CA PHE A 349 28.74 4.51 -60.86
C PHE A 349 29.16 4.45 -59.39
N ILE A 350 28.72 5.38 -58.54
CA ILE A 350 28.99 5.28 -57.09
C ILE A 350 28.20 4.14 -56.46
N GLY A 351 26.97 3.91 -56.91
CA GLY A 351 26.19 2.72 -56.56
C GLY A 351 26.89 1.43 -57.00
N LEU A 352 27.38 1.38 -58.25
CA LEU A 352 28.13 0.24 -58.79
C LEU A 352 29.43 -0.03 -58.02
N ALA A 353 30.15 1.02 -57.63
CA ALA A 353 31.36 0.89 -56.84
C ALA A 353 31.05 0.29 -55.45
N ARG A 354 29.99 0.76 -54.78
CA ARG A 354 29.54 0.21 -53.49
C ARG A 354 28.99 -1.21 -53.60
N GLU A 355 28.28 -1.54 -54.67
CA GLU A 355 27.78 -2.89 -54.94
C GLU A 355 28.97 -3.86 -55.04
N ARG A 356 30.00 -3.49 -55.82
CA ARG A 356 31.23 -4.27 -55.98
C ARG A 356 32.16 -4.26 -54.77
N SER A 357 32.04 -3.31 -53.83
CA SER A 357 32.77 -3.35 -52.55
C SER A 357 32.09 -4.21 -51.48
N GLY A 358 30.91 -4.79 -51.76
CA GLY A 358 30.12 -5.58 -50.81
C GLY A 358 29.22 -4.73 -49.91
N GLU A 359 29.14 -3.41 -50.12
CA GLU A 359 28.30 -2.49 -49.35
C GLU A 359 26.83 -2.48 -49.87
N ALA A 360 26.19 -3.64 -49.96
CA ALA A 360 24.86 -3.82 -50.57
C ALA A 360 23.80 -2.79 -50.07
N ALA A 361 23.72 -2.58 -48.76
CA ALA A 361 22.77 -1.62 -48.15
C ALA A 361 23.10 -0.13 -48.40
N ALA A 362 24.33 0.18 -48.82
CA ALA A 362 24.72 1.52 -49.24
C ALA A 362 24.52 1.69 -50.75
N ALA A 363 24.86 0.68 -51.55
CA ALA A 363 24.57 0.64 -52.99
C ALA A 363 23.08 0.83 -53.28
N HIS A 364 22.20 0.13 -52.56
CA HIS A 364 20.74 0.28 -52.67
C HIS A 364 20.27 1.73 -52.44
N LYS A 365 20.91 2.47 -51.51
CA LYS A 365 20.57 3.88 -51.24
C LYS A 365 21.05 4.83 -52.33
N GLU A 366 22.24 4.62 -52.88
CA GLU A 366 22.74 5.40 -54.03
C GLU A 366 21.88 5.18 -55.28
N TYR A 367 21.38 3.95 -55.47
CA TYR A 367 20.47 3.57 -56.54
C TYR A 367 19.05 4.13 -56.36
N GLU A 368 18.49 4.10 -55.15
CA GLU A 368 17.26 4.85 -54.84
C GLU A 368 17.41 6.35 -55.14
N LEU A 369 18.55 6.93 -54.78
CA LEU A 369 18.85 8.34 -55.04
C LEU A 369 18.96 8.62 -56.54
N TYR A 370 19.63 7.76 -57.30
CA TYR A 370 19.65 7.83 -58.77
C TYR A 370 18.23 7.85 -59.34
N LEU A 371 17.36 6.92 -58.95
CA LEU A 371 15.99 6.84 -59.49
C LEU A 371 15.09 8.02 -59.07
N ARG A 372 15.39 8.68 -57.94
CA ARG A 372 14.69 9.92 -57.54
C ARG A 372 15.14 11.14 -58.34
N LEU A 373 16.43 11.21 -58.70
CA LEU A 373 17.01 12.34 -59.45
C LEU A 373 16.83 12.18 -60.97
N TYR A 374 16.93 10.95 -61.47
CA TYR A 374 16.92 10.58 -62.88
C TYR A 374 15.92 9.42 -63.12
N PRO A 375 14.60 9.66 -62.99
CA PRO A 375 13.58 8.60 -63.08
C PRO A 375 13.40 7.99 -64.48
N THR A 376 13.95 8.64 -65.51
CA THR A 376 13.83 8.25 -66.92
C THR A 376 15.17 8.37 -67.63
N GLY A 377 15.60 7.33 -68.34
CA GLY A 377 16.85 7.28 -69.09
C GLY A 377 17.48 5.88 -69.04
N GLU A 378 18.48 5.63 -69.89
CA GLU A 378 19.09 4.30 -70.06
C GLU A 378 19.65 3.70 -68.76
N GLY A 379 20.22 4.54 -67.89
CA GLY A 379 20.70 4.12 -66.56
C GLY A 379 19.58 3.80 -65.56
N ALA A 380 18.38 4.37 -65.72
CA ALA A 380 17.27 4.12 -64.78
C ALA A 380 16.76 2.67 -64.86
N ASP A 381 16.82 2.05 -66.05
CA ASP A 381 16.44 0.64 -66.22
C ASP A 381 17.51 -0.30 -65.66
N ARG A 382 18.80 0.01 -65.89
CA ARG A 382 19.91 -0.71 -65.25
C ARG A 382 19.86 -0.64 -63.73
N VAL A 383 19.62 0.55 -63.18
CA VAL A 383 19.56 0.77 -61.73
C VAL A 383 18.35 0.06 -61.10
N ARG A 384 17.19 0.01 -61.78
CA ARG A 384 16.03 -0.80 -61.34
C ARG A 384 16.35 -2.30 -61.32
N GLN A 385 17.04 -2.82 -62.34
CA GLN A 385 17.48 -4.22 -62.37
C GLN A 385 18.47 -4.54 -61.24
N ARG A 386 19.38 -3.61 -60.92
CA ARG A 386 20.36 -3.77 -59.83
C ARG A 386 19.73 -3.76 -58.45
N ILE A 387 18.74 -2.88 -58.19
CA ILE A 387 17.93 -2.93 -56.96
C ILE A 387 17.24 -4.29 -56.85
N ALA A 388 16.55 -4.75 -57.89
CA ALA A 388 15.88 -6.05 -57.88
C ALA A 388 16.84 -7.23 -57.64
N ALA A 389 18.08 -7.15 -58.13
CA ALA A 389 19.11 -8.15 -57.88
C ALA A 389 19.63 -8.12 -56.42
N LEU A 390 19.79 -6.93 -55.82
CA LEU A 390 20.16 -6.77 -54.41
C LEU A 390 19.06 -7.28 -53.46
N ASP A 391 17.79 -7.03 -53.80
CA ASP A 391 16.64 -7.53 -53.05
C ASP A 391 16.52 -9.05 -53.16
N ALA A 392 16.68 -9.61 -54.36
CA ALA A 392 16.64 -11.06 -54.59
C ALA A 392 17.82 -11.83 -53.97
N ALA A 393 18.97 -11.17 -53.77
CA ALA A 393 20.14 -11.74 -53.10
C ALA A 393 20.07 -11.69 -51.56
N SER A 394 19.05 -11.03 -50.99
CA SER A 394 18.84 -11.02 -49.55
C SER A 394 18.25 -12.37 -49.09
N PRO A 395 18.89 -13.10 -48.16
CA PRO A 395 18.42 -14.43 -47.78
C PRO A 395 17.04 -14.36 -47.11
N THR A 396 16.07 -15.04 -47.72
CA THR A 396 14.72 -15.20 -47.17
C THR A 396 14.80 -15.75 -45.74
N PRO A 397 14.18 -15.12 -44.73
CA PRO A 397 14.24 -15.62 -43.37
C PRO A 397 13.59 -17.00 -43.28
N SER A 398 14.33 -17.96 -42.72
CA SER A 398 13.82 -19.30 -42.42
C SER A 398 12.49 -19.22 -41.65
N PRO A 399 11.53 -20.15 -41.88
CA PRO A 399 10.25 -20.12 -41.18
C PRO A 399 10.49 -20.17 -39.68
N VAL A 400 10.14 -19.08 -39.00
CA VAL A 400 10.21 -18.98 -37.55
C VAL A 400 9.21 -19.98 -36.97
N PHE A 401 9.69 -21.14 -36.52
CA PHE A 401 8.94 -22.00 -35.63
C PHE A 401 8.38 -21.11 -34.51
N LYS A 402 7.06 -21.13 -34.29
CA LYS A 402 6.42 -20.37 -33.21
C LYS A 402 7.22 -20.62 -31.94
N ALA A 403 7.84 -19.56 -31.40
CA ALA A 403 8.66 -19.67 -30.20
C ALA A 403 7.83 -20.43 -29.16
N ALA A 404 8.37 -21.55 -28.66
CA ALA A 404 7.73 -22.30 -27.61
C ALA A 404 7.43 -21.31 -26.47
N LYS A 405 6.17 -21.23 -26.03
CA LYS A 405 5.82 -20.37 -24.89
C LYS A 405 6.81 -20.70 -23.77
N PRO A 406 7.50 -19.70 -23.17
CA PRO A 406 8.50 -19.98 -22.16
C PRO A 406 7.86 -20.83 -21.07
N ARG A 407 8.33 -22.07 -20.92
CA ARG A 407 7.79 -23.02 -19.96
C ARG A 407 7.99 -22.40 -18.58
N VAL A 408 6.89 -22.04 -17.93
CA VAL A 408 6.95 -21.58 -16.55
C VAL A 408 7.36 -22.79 -15.71
N GLU A 409 8.64 -22.83 -15.32
CA GLU A 409 9.12 -23.88 -14.43
C GLU A 409 8.31 -23.86 -13.14
N VAL A 410 7.99 -25.06 -12.65
CA VAL A 410 7.23 -25.22 -11.41
C VAL A 410 8.15 -24.84 -10.25
N LEU A 411 7.97 -23.62 -9.75
CA LEU A 411 8.76 -23.09 -8.65
C LEU A 411 8.01 -23.31 -7.34
N SER A 412 8.54 -24.21 -6.51
CA SER A 412 8.15 -24.35 -5.10
C SER A 412 9.20 -23.68 -4.24
N THR A 413 8.79 -22.69 -3.44
CA THR A 413 9.65 -21.93 -2.55
C THR A 413 9.05 -21.92 -1.15
N VAL A 414 9.83 -22.33 -0.16
CA VAL A 414 9.55 -22.04 1.24
C VAL A 414 10.46 -20.89 1.63
N ILE A 415 9.92 -19.87 2.31
CA ILE A 415 10.70 -18.83 2.97
C ILE A 415 10.12 -18.56 4.34
N GLY A 416 10.97 -18.22 5.31
CA GLY A 416 10.52 -17.93 6.66
C GLY A 416 11.62 -17.58 7.65
N ASN A 417 11.19 -17.44 8.90
CA ASN A 417 12.08 -17.45 10.05
C ASN A 417 11.42 -18.15 11.24
N LEU A 418 12.26 -18.78 12.05
CA LEU A 418 11.97 -19.18 13.41
C LEU A 418 12.92 -18.37 14.32
N SER A 419 12.37 -17.69 15.32
CA SER A 419 13.19 -16.98 16.30
C SER A 419 12.71 -17.27 17.70
N GLN A 420 13.65 -17.27 18.65
CA GLN A 420 13.34 -17.46 20.05
C GLN A 420 14.26 -16.59 20.91
N TYR A 421 13.65 -15.77 21.77
CA TYR A 421 14.34 -14.83 22.66
C TYR A 421 13.80 -14.98 24.08
N TYR A 422 14.70 -15.08 25.04
CA TYR A 422 14.38 -14.88 26.44
C TYR A 422 14.55 -13.41 26.78
N TYR A 423 13.53 -12.80 27.38
CA TYR A 423 13.51 -11.42 27.86
C TYR A 423 13.45 -11.39 29.38
N HIS A 424 14.26 -10.54 29.99
CA HIS A 424 14.24 -10.28 31.43
C HIS A 424 14.34 -8.77 31.69
N GLY A 425 13.52 -8.25 32.61
CA GLY A 425 13.48 -6.85 32.99
C GLY A 425 13.19 -6.71 34.49
N ALA A 426 13.93 -5.82 35.14
CA ALA A 426 13.73 -5.47 36.55
C ALA A 426 13.73 -3.96 36.72
N SER A 427 12.74 -3.46 37.45
CA SER A 427 12.56 -2.05 37.78
C SER A 427 12.74 -1.81 39.28
N LYS A 428 13.40 -0.70 39.60
CA LYS A 428 13.48 -0.10 40.93
C LYS A 428 12.86 1.29 40.85
N VAL A 429 11.96 1.61 41.77
CA VAL A 429 11.38 2.95 41.92
C VAL A 429 11.73 3.44 43.32
N ASP A 430 12.39 4.59 43.40
CA ASP A 430 12.64 5.33 44.63
C ASP A 430 11.79 6.59 44.62
N THR A 431 10.80 6.66 45.51
CA THR A 431 9.88 7.80 45.65
C THR A 431 10.28 8.61 46.87
N THR A 432 10.50 9.91 46.71
CA THR A 432 10.80 10.84 47.80
C THR A 432 9.70 11.89 47.91
N ASP A 433 8.95 11.85 49.01
CA ASP A 433 7.95 12.87 49.35
C ASP A 433 8.60 14.05 50.08
N LEU A 434 8.37 15.25 49.54
CA LEU A 434 8.82 16.54 50.05
C LEU A 434 7.68 17.17 50.85
N ILE A 435 7.73 17.14 52.18
CA ILE A 435 6.68 17.69 53.05
C ILE A 435 7.03 19.15 53.41
N PRO A 436 6.48 20.18 52.72
CA PRO A 436 7.02 21.54 52.81
C PRO A 436 6.82 22.17 54.18
N THR A 437 5.74 21.78 54.88
CA THR A 437 5.34 22.32 56.18
C THR A 437 6.16 21.77 57.35
N ALA A 438 6.88 20.66 57.16
CA ALA A 438 7.60 19.96 58.24
C ALA A 438 9.13 19.93 58.06
N GLY A 439 9.65 20.31 56.88
CA GLY A 439 11.08 20.19 56.57
C GLY A 439 11.60 18.75 56.54
N SER A 440 10.69 17.77 56.48
CA SER A 440 11.00 16.34 56.48
C SER A 440 10.85 15.75 55.08
N GLN A 441 11.67 14.75 54.77
CA GLN A 441 11.56 13.94 53.57
C GLN A 441 11.28 12.49 53.97
N ASN A 442 10.30 11.87 53.32
CA ASN A 442 10.08 10.42 53.42
C ASN A 442 10.55 9.77 52.12
N GLN A 443 11.22 8.63 52.21
CA GLN A 443 11.69 7.89 51.04
C GLN A 443 11.18 6.44 51.09
N GLU A 444 10.52 6.02 50.02
CA GLU A 444 10.08 4.63 49.79
C GLU A 444 10.82 4.03 48.59
N THR A 445 11.09 2.73 48.64
CA THR A 445 11.75 1.98 47.56
C THR A 445 10.94 0.73 47.22
N LEU A 446 10.53 0.62 45.96
CA LEU A 446 9.96 -0.59 45.37
C LEU A 446 10.97 -1.23 44.40
N THR A 447 11.04 -2.56 44.36
CA THR A 447 11.85 -3.30 43.38
C THR A 447 11.12 -4.56 42.94
N GLN A 448 11.01 -4.77 41.62
CA GLN A 448 10.27 -5.89 41.05
C GLN A 448 10.89 -6.35 39.72
N THR A 449 10.82 -7.64 39.43
CA THR A 449 11.01 -8.17 38.06
C THR A 449 9.74 -7.91 37.26
N ASP A 450 9.79 -6.96 36.33
CA ASP A 450 8.64 -6.52 35.52
C ASP A 450 8.44 -7.37 34.25
N GLN A 451 9.46 -8.12 33.84
CA GLN A 451 9.45 -8.92 32.63
C GLN A 451 10.30 -10.18 32.83
N SER A 452 9.73 -11.35 32.56
CA SER A 452 10.45 -12.61 32.47
C SER A 452 9.69 -13.55 31.55
N ALA A 453 10.12 -13.70 30.29
CA ALA A 453 9.37 -14.45 29.28
C ALA A 453 10.24 -15.03 28.17
N LEU A 454 9.86 -16.19 27.63
CA LEU A 454 10.42 -16.77 26.42
C LEU A 454 9.45 -16.56 25.26
N VAL A 455 9.82 -15.69 24.31
CA VAL A 455 9.03 -15.38 23.12
C VAL A 455 9.56 -16.20 21.95
N THR A 456 8.69 -16.98 21.31
CA THR A 456 8.98 -17.76 20.11
C THR A 456 8.11 -17.25 18.96
N ASN A 457 8.73 -16.83 17.85
CA ASN A 457 8.02 -16.39 16.65
C ASN A 457 8.28 -17.35 15.49
N LEU A 458 7.21 -17.80 14.84
CA LEU A 458 7.27 -18.57 13.60
C LEU A 458 6.62 -17.76 12.48
N ASN A 459 7.40 -17.45 11.44
CA ASN A 459 6.92 -16.92 10.18
C ASN A 459 7.25 -17.91 9.07
N LEU A 460 6.24 -18.48 8.42
CA LEU A 460 6.42 -19.39 7.29
C LEU A 460 5.53 -18.96 6.12
N THR A 461 6.10 -18.93 4.92
CA THR A 461 5.35 -18.81 3.67
C THR A 461 5.86 -19.85 2.69
N HIS A 462 5.00 -20.81 2.35
CA HIS A 462 5.21 -21.70 1.22
C HIS A 462 4.46 -21.14 0.00
N ARG A 463 5.15 -21.06 -1.13
CA ARG A 463 4.60 -20.61 -2.41
C ARG A 463 4.87 -21.64 -3.47
N TYR A 464 3.83 -22.06 -4.17
CA TYR A 464 3.89 -22.97 -5.30
C TYR A 464 3.39 -22.22 -6.54
N ARG A 465 4.23 -22.06 -7.55
CA ARG A 465 3.89 -21.38 -8.80
C ARG A 465 4.13 -22.30 -10.00
N SER A 466 3.13 -22.42 -10.86
CA SER A 466 3.20 -23.08 -12.17
C SER A 466 2.71 -22.15 -13.27
N GLU A 467 2.53 -22.65 -14.50
CA GLU A 467 1.82 -21.94 -15.58
C GLU A 467 0.37 -21.58 -15.14
N ASP A 468 -0.27 -22.50 -14.42
CA ASP A 468 -1.72 -22.48 -14.17
C ASP A 468 -2.08 -21.91 -12.81
N PHE A 469 -1.20 -22.06 -11.81
CA PHE A 469 -1.50 -21.71 -10.42
C PHE A 469 -0.39 -20.86 -9.77
N ASP A 470 -0.78 -19.97 -8.85
CA ASP A 470 0.12 -19.30 -7.89
C ASP A 470 -0.51 -19.46 -6.51
N ASN A 471 -0.17 -20.57 -5.84
CA ASN A 471 -0.74 -20.96 -4.55
C ASN A 471 0.19 -20.54 -3.42
N ARG A 472 -0.38 -20.17 -2.28
CA ARG A 472 0.35 -19.68 -1.12
C ARG A 472 -0.24 -20.21 0.18
N PHE A 473 0.59 -20.83 1.01
CA PHE A 473 0.30 -21.20 2.39
C PHE A 473 1.09 -20.29 3.33
N VAL A 474 0.44 -19.70 4.34
CA VAL A 474 1.08 -18.80 5.30
C VAL A 474 0.74 -19.21 6.72
N VAL A 475 1.77 -19.25 7.57
CA VAL A 475 1.67 -19.37 9.03
C VAL A 475 2.41 -18.20 9.66
N ARG A 476 1.78 -17.51 10.60
CA ARG A 476 2.41 -16.50 11.47
C ARG A 476 1.88 -16.66 12.88
N ASP A 477 2.75 -17.09 13.78
CA ASP A 477 2.40 -17.37 15.17
C ASP A 477 3.47 -16.82 16.12
N THR A 478 3.02 -16.32 17.26
CA THR A 478 3.89 -15.84 18.36
C THR A 478 3.41 -16.50 19.65
N HIS A 479 4.27 -17.31 20.25
CA HIS A 479 4.04 -17.93 21.54
C HIS A 479 4.92 -17.26 22.60
N THR A 480 4.30 -16.74 23.66
CA THR A 480 4.96 -16.11 24.79
C THR A 480 4.74 -16.99 26.02
N LYS A 481 5.79 -17.67 26.47
CA LYS A 481 5.80 -18.36 27.75
C LYS A 481 6.21 -17.38 28.84
N ASN A 482 5.37 -17.18 29.85
CA ASN A 482 5.59 -16.22 30.93
C ASN A 482 6.15 -16.93 32.17
N PHE A 483 7.15 -16.33 32.80
CA PHE A 483 7.78 -16.86 34.03
C PHE A 483 7.52 -15.95 35.25
N LEU A 484 6.75 -14.88 35.10
CA LEU A 484 6.30 -14.07 36.22
C LEU A 484 5.18 -14.79 36.98
N THR A 485 5.27 -14.81 38.31
CA THR A 485 4.28 -15.45 39.19
C THR A 485 2.88 -14.86 38.96
N GLY A 486 1.88 -15.71 38.76
CA GLY A 486 0.48 -15.31 38.57
C GLY A 486 0.13 -14.79 37.17
N GLN A 487 1.09 -14.73 36.25
CA GLN A 487 0.85 -14.35 34.86
C GLN A 487 0.69 -15.60 33.97
N ASN A 488 -0.22 -15.52 32.99
CA ASN A 488 -0.49 -16.63 32.06
C ASN A 488 0.45 -16.58 30.84
N ASP A 489 0.68 -17.75 30.26
CA ASP A 489 1.23 -17.89 28.89
C ASP A 489 0.23 -17.30 27.86
N ALA A 490 0.75 -16.75 26.77
CA ALA A 490 -0.04 -16.15 25.70
C ALA A 490 0.33 -16.71 24.33
N ASN A 491 -0.66 -16.88 23.44
CA ASN A 491 -0.44 -17.28 22.06
C ASN A 491 -1.19 -16.38 21.08
N ARG A 492 -0.51 -15.93 20.01
CA ARG A 492 -1.06 -15.00 19.01
C ARG A 492 -0.89 -15.51 17.59
N LEU A 493 -1.75 -16.44 17.19
CA LEU A 493 -1.88 -16.87 15.80
C LEU A 493 -2.39 -15.70 14.97
N SER A 494 -1.48 -15.06 14.22
CA SER A 494 -1.73 -13.83 13.46
C SER A 494 -2.14 -14.11 12.01
N ALA A 495 -1.72 -15.24 11.44
CA ALA A 495 -2.18 -15.73 10.15
C ALA A 495 -2.05 -17.26 10.06
N LEU A 496 -3.06 -17.90 9.49
CA LEU A 496 -3.05 -19.30 9.08
C LEU A 496 -4.03 -19.46 7.93
N TYR A 497 -3.53 -19.35 6.70
CA TYR A 497 -4.38 -19.41 5.51
C TYR A 497 -3.74 -20.15 4.35
N TYR A 498 -4.60 -20.68 3.49
CA TYR A 498 -4.26 -21.16 2.17
C TYR A 498 -4.92 -20.28 1.11
N GLU A 499 -4.18 -19.98 0.05
CA GLU A 499 -4.60 -19.17 -1.08
C GLU A 499 -4.31 -19.92 -2.38
N VAL A 500 -5.31 -19.97 -3.25
CA VAL A 500 -5.22 -20.49 -4.62
C VAL A 500 -5.48 -19.34 -5.58
N LYS A 501 -4.64 -19.19 -6.59
CA LYS A 501 -4.90 -18.28 -7.72
C LYS A 501 -4.72 -19.04 -9.03
N ASP A 502 -5.80 -19.17 -9.80
CA ASP A 502 -5.76 -19.68 -11.18
C ASP A 502 -5.31 -18.52 -12.11
N ARG A 503 -4.26 -18.77 -12.90
CA ARG A 503 -3.62 -17.80 -13.80
C ARG A 503 -4.16 -17.85 -15.23
N LYS A 504 -4.98 -18.83 -15.57
CA LYS A 504 -5.63 -19.01 -16.88
C LYS A 504 -7.06 -18.45 -16.89
N ARG A 505 -7.74 -18.53 -15.74
CA ARG A 505 -9.12 -18.07 -15.53
C ARG A 505 -9.21 -16.86 -14.61
N ASP A 506 -8.07 -16.39 -14.08
CA ASP A 506 -7.93 -15.22 -13.22
C ASP A 506 -8.94 -15.16 -12.03
N TYR A 507 -9.21 -16.31 -11.41
CA TYR A 507 -9.88 -16.36 -10.11
C TYR A 507 -8.87 -16.60 -8.98
N SER A 508 -9.24 -16.20 -7.77
CA SER A 508 -8.50 -16.52 -6.55
C SER A 508 -9.44 -16.78 -5.39
N ALA A 509 -9.06 -17.70 -4.50
CA ALA A 509 -9.73 -17.94 -3.22
C ALA A 509 -8.68 -18.03 -2.10
N ARG A 510 -8.98 -17.43 -0.94
CA ARG A 510 -8.17 -17.50 0.28
C ARG A 510 -9.05 -17.92 1.45
N LEU A 511 -8.66 -18.96 2.19
CA LEU A 511 -9.41 -19.52 3.31
C LEU A 511 -8.52 -19.61 4.56
N GLY A 512 -9.07 -19.23 5.72
CA GLY A 512 -8.41 -19.31 7.02
C GLY A 512 -8.24 -17.94 7.69
N ARG A 513 -7.39 -17.89 8.72
CA ARG A 513 -7.06 -16.67 9.47
C ARG A 513 -6.20 -15.75 8.63
N GLN A 514 -6.72 -14.59 8.26
CA GLN A 514 -6.07 -13.68 7.31
C GLN A 514 -6.24 -12.20 7.72
N PRO A 515 -5.33 -11.30 7.30
CA PRO A 515 -5.52 -9.87 7.49
C PRO A 515 -6.54 -9.30 6.49
N GLY A 516 -7.42 -8.42 6.95
CA GLY A 516 -8.15 -7.48 6.12
C GLY A 516 -7.19 -6.41 5.62
N SER A 517 -6.92 -6.40 4.30
CA SER A 517 -5.89 -5.54 3.69
C SER A 517 -6.43 -4.56 2.64
N SER A 518 -7.72 -4.63 2.33
CA SER A 518 -8.41 -3.82 1.32
C SER A 518 -9.93 -4.07 1.41
N GLY A 519 -10.73 -3.22 0.78
CA GLY A 519 -12.17 -3.47 0.59
C GLY A 519 -13.01 -3.35 1.87
N GLY A 520 -12.60 -2.49 2.81
CA GLY A 520 -13.38 -2.16 4.01
C GLY A 520 -13.35 -3.17 5.16
N VAL A 521 -12.60 -4.27 5.03
CA VAL A 521 -12.44 -5.27 6.10
C VAL A 521 -11.51 -4.74 7.20
N LEU A 522 -12.01 -4.68 8.44
CA LEU A 522 -11.24 -4.23 9.60
C LEU A 522 -10.42 -5.37 10.22
N GLY A 523 -9.17 -5.08 10.59
CA GLY A 523 -8.33 -5.97 11.40
C GLY A 523 -8.00 -7.32 10.75
N ARG A 524 -8.04 -8.39 11.55
CA ARG A 524 -7.81 -9.78 11.12
C ARG A 524 -9.11 -10.56 11.27
N PHE A 525 -9.30 -11.58 10.44
CA PHE A 525 -10.50 -12.41 10.48
C PHE A 525 -10.25 -13.87 10.14
N ASP A 526 -11.10 -14.72 10.68
CA ASP A 526 -11.23 -16.13 10.32
C ASP A 526 -12.38 -16.26 9.31
N GLY A 527 -12.05 -16.61 8.06
CA GLY A 527 -13.06 -16.63 7.00
C GLY A 527 -12.51 -16.91 5.61
N ALA A 528 -13.26 -16.49 4.60
CA ALA A 528 -12.96 -16.70 3.20
C ALA A 528 -13.00 -15.38 2.41
N THR A 529 -12.09 -15.26 1.46
CA THR A 529 -12.09 -14.21 0.42
C THR A 529 -12.06 -14.91 -0.94
N ALA A 530 -12.95 -14.54 -1.86
CA ALA A 530 -12.90 -15.00 -3.24
C ALA A 530 -12.89 -13.79 -4.19
N GLY A 531 -12.27 -13.92 -5.36
CA GLY A 531 -12.29 -12.86 -6.36
C GLY A 531 -12.05 -13.38 -7.77
N TYR A 532 -12.57 -12.64 -8.75
CA TYR A 532 -12.58 -13.00 -10.16
C TYR A 532 -12.33 -11.77 -11.04
N ASN A 533 -11.33 -11.84 -11.91
CA ASN A 533 -11.07 -10.81 -12.91
C ASN A 533 -11.81 -11.18 -14.20
N PHE A 534 -12.94 -10.55 -14.47
CA PHE A 534 -13.68 -10.75 -15.71
C PHE A 534 -13.07 -9.97 -16.89
N THR A 535 -12.22 -8.96 -16.60
CA THR A 535 -11.30 -8.37 -17.57
C THR A 535 -9.97 -8.01 -16.88
N PRO A 536 -8.86 -7.76 -17.60
CA PRO A 536 -7.57 -7.42 -16.99
C PRO A 536 -7.51 -6.12 -16.16
N LYS A 537 -8.59 -5.32 -16.13
CA LYS A 537 -8.70 -4.06 -15.38
C LYS A 537 -9.86 -4.03 -14.38
N TRP A 538 -10.64 -5.10 -14.28
CA TRP A 538 -11.82 -5.17 -13.43
C TRP A 538 -11.87 -6.50 -12.71
N ARG A 539 -11.89 -6.42 -11.38
CA ARG A 539 -11.92 -7.57 -10.49
C ARG A 539 -13.05 -7.40 -9.50
N VAL A 540 -13.92 -8.40 -9.38
CA VAL A 540 -14.90 -8.46 -8.28
C VAL A 540 -14.30 -9.32 -7.17
N ASN A 541 -14.45 -8.90 -5.92
CA ASN A 541 -14.15 -9.71 -4.75
C ASN A 541 -15.39 -9.83 -3.86
N VAL A 542 -15.48 -10.94 -3.13
CA VAL A 542 -16.40 -11.15 -2.03
C VAL A 542 -15.63 -11.67 -0.83
N VAL A 543 -16.04 -11.27 0.36
CA VAL A 543 -15.40 -11.65 1.62
C VAL A 543 -16.46 -11.94 2.68
N GLY A 544 -16.17 -12.88 3.58
CA GLY A 544 -17.00 -13.13 4.75
C GLY A 544 -16.27 -13.95 5.81
N GLY A 545 -16.59 -13.69 7.08
CA GLY A 545 -15.92 -14.32 8.21
C GLY A 545 -16.30 -13.72 9.55
N LYS A 546 -15.48 -14.01 10.56
CA LYS A 546 -15.56 -13.42 11.90
C LYS A 546 -14.26 -12.69 12.24
N PRO A 547 -14.28 -11.52 12.88
CA PRO A 547 -13.07 -10.90 13.43
C PRO A 547 -12.32 -11.89 14.34
N ALA A 548 -11.01 -11.99 14.15
CA ALA A 548 -10.14 -12.92 14.89
C ALA A 548 -9.69 -12.35 16.24
N ASP A 549 -9.76 -11.04 16.40
CA ASP A 549 -9.53 -10.30 17.64
C ASP A 549 -10.87 -9.71 18.08
N ASN A 550 -11.47 -10.25 19.15
CA ASN A 550 -12.68 -9.72 19.77
C ASN A 550 -12.50 -9.72 21.30
N SER A 551 -12.81 -8.60 21.94
CA SER A 551 -12.64 -8.38 23.38
C SER A 551 -13.95 -8.52 24.17
N PHE A 552 -15.07 -8.77 23.50
CA PHE A 552 -16.43 -8.76 24.06
C PHE A 552 -17.13 -10.12 23.82
N ASP A 553 -18.04 -10.56 24.70
CA ASP A 553 -18.85 -11.79 24.51
C ASP A 553 -20.02 -11.55 23.53
N THR A 554 -19.67 -11.14 22.31
CA THR A 554 -20.55 -10.77 21.20
C THR A 554 -20.17 -11.57 19.95
N ASP A 555 -21.13 -12.20 19.27
CA ASP A 555 -20.91 -13.01 18.07
C ASP A 555 -20.78 -12.15 16.80
N LEU A 556 -19.59 -11.56 16.61
CA LEU A 556 -19.26 -10.75 15.45
C LEU A 556 -19.10 -11.58 14.17
N LYS A 557 -19.86 -11.20 13.13
CA LYS A 557 -19.79 -11.75 11.77
C LYS A 557 -19.87 -10.62 10.76
N PHE A 558 -19.14 -10.73 9.65
CA PHE A 558 -19.26 -9.77 8.55
C PHE A 558 -19.26 -10.45 7.19
N TYR A 559 -19.74 -9.72 6.20
CA TYR A 559 -19.57 -10.01 4.79
C TYR A 559 -19.48 -8.72 3.99
N GLY A 560 -18.94 -8.80 2.77
CA GLY A 560 -18.84 -7.66 1.89
C GLY A 560 -18.42 -8.02 0.48
N ALA A 561 -18.43 -7.01 -0.39
CA ALA A 561 -18.01 -7.11 -1.78
C ALA A 561 -17.20 -5.88 -2.18
N SER A 562 -16.22 -6.07 -3.05
CA SER A 562 -15.47 -4.98 -3.68
C SER A 562 -15.35 -5.14 -5.19
N VAL A 563 -15.15 -4.03 -5.88
CA VAL A 563 -14.75 -3.99 -7.28
C VAL A 563 -13.43 -3.24 -7.38
N ASP A 564 -12.35 -3.94 -7.74
CA ASP A 564 -11.05 -3.31 -7.98
C ASP A 564 -10.97 -2.83 -9.43
N LEU A 565 -10.40 -1.64 -9.58
CA LEU A 565 -10.42 -0.85 -10.80
C LEU A 565 -8.99 -0.53 -11.25
N GLY A 566 -8.67 -0.84 -12.51
CA GLY A 566 -7.44 -0.41 -13.18
C GLY A 566 -6.24 -1.37 -13.07
N PRO A 567 -5.06 -0.99 -13.60
CA PRO A 567 -4.70 0.40 -13.93
C PRO A 567 -5.35 0.99 -15.20
N PHE A 568 -5.71 2.27 -15.10
CA PHE A 568 -6.15 3.17 -16.16
C PHE A 568 -5.16 4.33 -16.30
N ALA A 569 -5.05 4.91 -17.50
CA ALA A 569 -4.10 5.98 -17.82
C ALA A 569 -2.68 5.73 -17.24
N GLU A 570 -2.22 4.48 -17.40
CA GLU A 570 -0.93 3.91 -16.92
C GLU A 570 -0.72 3.87 -15.40
N HIS A 571 -1.25 4.82 -14.64
CA HIS A 571 -0.87 5.07 -13.24
C HIS A 571 -2.04 5.03 -12.24
N TRP A 572 -3.28 5.20 -12.70
CA TRP A 572 -4.46 5.28 -11.82
C TRP A 572 -5.12 3.92 -11.59
N GLY A 573 -5.42 3.59 -10.35
CA GLY A 573 -6.34 2.50 -10.00
C GLY A 573 -7.15 2.85 -8.77
N GLY A 574 -8.00 1.93 -8.35
CA GLY A 574 -8.78 2.07 -7.14
C GLY A 574 -9.49 0.79 -6.74
N SER A 575 -10.38 0.90 -5.77
CA SER A 575 -11.42 -0.07 -5.44
C SER A 575 -12.66 0.68 -4.94
N LEU A 576 -13.84 0.07 -5.08
CA LEU A 576 -15.06 0.48 -4.40
C LEU A 576 -15.58 -0.72 -3.63
N TYR A 577 -16.12 -0.53 -2.42
CA TYR A 577 -16.58 -1.63 -1.58
C TYR A 577 -17.84 -1.31 -0.77
N THR A 578 -18.52 -2.37 -0.35
CA THR A 578 -19.61 -2.36 0.62
C THR A 578 -19.41 -3.50 1.62
N MET A 579 -19.69 -3.23 2.89
CA MET A 579 -19.44 -4.12 4.02
C MET A 579 -20.63 -4.06 4.99
N GLN A 580 -21.12 -5.22 5.42
CA GLN A 580 -22.03 -5.35 6.56
C GLN A 580 -21.37 -6.20 7.65
N GLN A 581 -21.37 -5.67 8.87
CA GLN A 581 -21.01 -6.38 10.09
C GLN A 581 -22.24 -6.49 10.99
N LYS A 582 -22.36 -7.62 11.68
CA LYS A 582 -23.40 -7.91 12.66
C LYS A 582 -22.78 -8.31 14.00
N ALA A 583 -23.37 -7.80 15.07
CA ALA A 583 -23.12 -8.14 16.46
C ALA A 583 -24.40 -8.77 17.00
N ASP A 584 -24.33 -9.99 17.53
CA ASP A 584 -25.48 -10.75 18.05
C ASP A 584 -26.75 -10.71 17.16
N GLY A 585 -26.56 -10.68 15.84
CA GLY A 585 -27.63 -10.66 14.82
C GLY A 585 -28.12 -9.27 14.39
N VAL A 586 -27.91 -8.23 15.19
CA VAL A 586 -28.21 -6.83 14.81
C VAL A 586 -27.09 -6.20 14.00
N THR A 587 -27.36 -5.10 13.30
CA THR A 587 -26.34 -4.35 12.55
C THR A 587 -25.33 -3.72 13.50
N ASP A 588 -24.04 -4.02 13.28
CA ASP A 588 -22.93 -3.43 14.03
C ASP A 588 -22.20 -2.35 13.23
N ARG A 589 -22.12 -2.51 11.91
CA ARG A 589 -21.50 -1.58 10.95
C ARG A 589 -22.08 -1.82 9.55
N ASN A 590 -22.41 -0.77 8.80
CA ASN A 590 -22.80 -0.84 7.40
C ASN A 590 -21.98 0.19 6.60
N ALA A 591 -20.80 -0.20 6.13
CA ALA A 591 -19.88 0.73 5.49
C ALA A 591 -19.91 0.65 3.96
N VAL A 592 -19.83 1.82 3.32
CA VAL A 592 -19.49 1.98 1.91
C VAL A 592 -18.21 2.80 1.80
N GLY A 593 -17.35 2.47 0.85
CA GLY A 593 -16.08 3.18 0.74
C GLY A 593 -15.35 2.93 -0.57
N GLY A 594 -14.21 3.60 -0.69
CA GLY A 594 -13.38 3.53 -1.88
C GLY A 594 -11.93 3.86 -1.60
N GLU A 595 -11.06 3.18 -2.34
CA GLU A 595 -9.62 3.40 -2.36
C GLU A 595 -9.24 4.01 -3.71
N LEU A 596 -8.42 5.06 -3.72
CA LEU A 596 -7.85 5.67 -4.92
C LEU A 596 -6.33 5.59 -4.86
N ARG A 597 -5.70 5.14 -5.93
CA ARG A 597 -4.24 4.95 -6.02
C ARG A 597 -3.70 5.52 -7.32
N TYR A 598 -2.69 6.38 -7.21
CA TYR A 598 -1.85 6.81 -8.32
C TYR A 598 -0.43 6.28 -8.09
N PHE A 599 0.15 5.58 -9.06
CA PHE A 599 1.49 5.03 -8.95
C PHE A 599 2.36 5.35 -10.18
N SER A 600 3.38 6.18 -9.97
CA SER A 600 4.44 6.46 -10.94
C SER A 600 5.81 6.42 -10.25
N PRO A 601 6.94 6.25 -10.98
CA PRO A 601 8.26 6.12 -10.36
C PRO A 601 8.73 7.33 -9.52
N ALA A 602 8.20 8.53 -9.78
CA ALA A 602 8.57 9.77 -9.09
C ALA A 602 7.48 10.28 -8.13
N PHE A 603 6.27 9.74 -8.18
CA PHE A 603 5.13 10.21 -7.39
C PHE A 603 4.10 9.10 -7.20
N THR A 604 3.72 8.86 -5.94
CA THR A 604 2.66 7.93 -5.55
C THR A 604 1.66 8.64 -4.63
N VAL A 605 0.38 8.35 -4.82
CA VAL A 605 -0.70 8.81 -3.94
C VAL A 605 -1.60 7.63 -3.63
N TYR A 606 -2.01 7.52 -2.37
CA TYR A 606 -3.04 6.63 -1.89
C TYR A 606 -4.08 7.47 -1.15
N SER A 607 -5.36 7.18 -1.35
CA SER A 607 -6.44 7.75 -0.55
C SER A 607 -7.49 6.68 -0.27
N LEU A 608 -8.12 6.77 0.89
CA LEU A 608 -9.18 5.89 1.36
C LEU A 608 -10.29 6.77 1.97
N TYR A 609 -11.54 6.48 1.62
CA TYR A 609 -12.71 7.04 2.27
C TYR A 609 -13.64 5.90 2.67
N ASP A 610 -14.02 5.86 3.96
CA ASP A 610 -14.91 4.88 4.56
C ASP A 610 -16.05 5.62 5.27
N TYR A 611 -17.28 5.42 4.80
CA TYR A 611 -18.49 6.05 5.34
C TYR A 611 -19.42 4.97 5.89
N ASP A 612 -19.79 5.08 7.17
CA ASP A 612 -20.78 4.19 7.75
C ASP A 612 -22.19 4.76 7.57
N THR A 613 -23.02 3.99 6.89
CA THR A 613 -24.41 4.32 6.53
C THR A 613 -25.41 4.03 7.65
N GLU A 614 -25.05 3.21 8.64
CA GLU A 614 -25.86 3.00 9.84
C GLU A 614 -25.72 4.23 10.75
N PHE A 615 -24.49 4.63 11.06
CA PHE A 615 -24.17 5.81 11.88
C PHE A 615 -24.28 7.14 11.13
N ALA A 616 -24.49 7.12 9.81
CA ALA A 616 -24.48 8.28 8.92
C ALA A 616 -23.20 9.15 9.02
N ALA A 617 -22.05 8.54 9.36
CA ALA A 617 -20.82 9.25 9.71
C ALA A 617 -19.60 8.74 8.93
N PRO A 618 -18.65 9.61 8.55
CA PRO A 618 -17.36 9.18 8.02
C PRO A 618 -16.55 8.51 9.14
N ASN A 619 -16.07 7.31 8.86
CA ASN A 619 -15.28 6.50 9.78
C ASN A 619 -13.77 6.68 9.51
N ILE A 620 -13.37 6.81 8.24
CA ILE A 620 -11.98 7.09 7.81
C ILE A 620 -11.98 8.01 6.59
N PHE A 621 -11.13 9.04 6.60
CA PHE A 621 -10.63 9.73 5.42
C PHE A 621 -9.10 9.82 5.53
N LEU A 622 -8.41 9.18 4.60
CA LEU A 622 -6.96 9.09 4.55
C LEU A 622 -6.46 9.55 3.17
N LEU A 623 -5.38 10.32 3.18
CA LEU A 623 -4.62 10.75 2.02
C LEU A 623 -3.13 10.63 2.35
N GLN A 624 -2.40 9.82 1.60
CA GLN A 624 -0.95 9.68 1.71
C GLN A 624 -0.31 9.94 0.34
N GLY A 625 0.66 10.86 0.29
CA GLY A 625 1.45 11.15 -0.90
C GLY A 625 2.93 10.92 -0.64
N ASN A 626 3.65 10.37 -1.62
CA ASN A 626 5.11 10.31 -1.61
C ASN A 626 5.65 10.82 -2.95
N TRP A 627 6.69 11.63 -2.90
CA TRP A 627 7.39 12.17 -4.06
C TRP A 627 8.89 11.87 -3.94
N THR A 628 9.51 11.51 -5.06
CA THR A 628 10.95 11.28 -5.16
C THR A 628 11.50 12.03 -6.37
N GLY A 629 12.29 13.06 -6.11
CA GLY A 629 12.97 13.85 -7.12
C GLY A 629 14.32 13.23 -7.55
N GLY A 630 14.74 13.51 -8.78
CA GLY A 630 16.00 12.99 -9.34
C GLY A 630 17.29 13.49 -8.64
N SER A 631 17.18 14.48 -7.76
CA SER A 631 18.27 15.10 -6.99
C SER A 631 18.59 14.41 -5.66
N GLY A 632 18.10 13.20 -5.42
CA GLY A 632 18.17 12.54 -4.11
C GLY A 632 17.28 13.20 -3.05
N THR A 633 16.28 13.97 -3.51
CA THR A 633 15.24 14.57 -2.67
C THR A 633 14.04 13.64 -2.61
N SER A 634 13.46 13.45 -1.43
CA SER A 634 12.16 12.81 -1.26
C SER A 634 11.30 13.61 -0.31
N ALA A 635 9.98 13.54 -0.48
CA ALA A 635 9.02 14.16 0.40
C ALA A 635 7.81 13.26 0.60
N HIS A 636 7.24 13.26 1.79
CA HIS A 636 6.01 12.55 2.12
C HIS A 636 4.99 13.51 2.73
N VAL A 637 3.71 13.24 2.50
CA VAL A 637 2.57 13.91 3.11
C VAL A 637 1.58 12.86 3.56
N LEU A 638 1.01 13.07 4.74
CA LEU A 638 -0.08 12.30 5.31
C LEU A 638 -1.15 13.26 5.83
N TYR A 639 -2.40 12.99 5.52
CA TYR A 639 -3.55 13.49 6.25
C TYR A 639 -4.50 12.33 6.53
N ASP A 640 -4.86 12.12 7.78
CA ASP A 640 -5.57 10.95 8.27
C ASP A 640 -6.57 11.37 9.35
N LYS A 641 -7.85 11.46 8.97
CA LYS A 641 -8.98 11.74 9.87
C LYS A 641 -9.77 10.46 10.04
N ARG A 642 -9.82 9.92 11.25
CA ARG A 642 -10.52 8.65 11.52
C ARG A 642 -11.21 8.61 12.87
N LYS A 643 -12.17 7.72 13.01
CA LYS A 643 -12.70 7.30 14.30
C LYS A 643 -11.73 6.36 15.00
N THR A 644 -11.46 6.61 16.28
CA THR A 644 -10.52 5.83 17.10
C THR A 644 -11.20 5.44 18.42
N PRO A 645 -11.61 4.17 18.63
CA PRO A 645 -11.59 3.05 17.67
C PRO A 645 -12.51 3.29 16.45
N SER A 646 -12.43 2.46 15.42
CA SER A 646 -13.37 2.54 14.29
C SER A 646 -14.82 2.44 14.78
N LEU A 647 -15.70 3.24 14.20
CA LEU A 647 -17.08 3.37 14.65
C LEU A 647 -17.89 2.10 14.33
N THR A 648 -18.36 1.43 15.38
CA THR A 648 -19.25 0.25 15.34
C THR A 648 -20.18 0.28 16.55
N LEU A 649 -21.31 -0.43 16.51
CA LEU A 649 -22.23 -0.55 17.65
C LEU A 649 -21.54 -1.18 18.87
N THR A 650 -20.61 -2.09 18.64
CA THR A 650 -19.81 -2.77 19.66
C THR A 650 -19.01 -1.79 20.54
N ASN A 651 -18.72 -0.56 20.06
CA ASN A 651 -18.10 0.49 20.89
C ASN A 651 -18.99 0.90 22.07
N ALA A 652 -20.31 0.65 22.02
CA ALA A 652 -21.21 0.86 23.15
C ALA A 652 -20.86 0.01 24.37
N LEU A 653 -20.15 -1.11 24.19
CA LEU A 653 -19.73 -2.02 25.26
C LEU A 653 -18.47 -1.57 26.02
N LEU A 654 -17.83 -0.45 25.62
CA LEU A 654 -16.65 0.07 26.31
C LEU A 654 -17.01 0.52 27.74
N GLY A 655 -16.37 -0.12 28.73
CA GLY A 655 -16.63 0.09 30.16
C GLY A 655 -17.85 -0.68 30.72
N GLU A 656 -18.63 -1.35 29.88
CA GLU A 656 -19.79 -2.14 30.33
C GLU A 656 -19.35 -3.47 30.97
N THR A 657 -19.99 -3.86 32.08
CA THR A 657 -19.78 -5.18 32.71
C THR A 657 -20.39 -6.30 31.87
N ASN A 658 -21.55 -6.02 31.25
CA ASN A 658 -22.18 -6.93 30.30
C ASN A 658 -21.73 -6.58 28.87
N THR A 659 -20.92 -7.47 28.29
CA THR A 659 -20.24 -7.30 26.99
C THR A 659 -20.92 -8.06 25.85
N SER A 660 -22.24 -8.27 25.94
CA SER A 660 -23.08 -8.76 24.85
C SER A 660 -24.03 -7.67 24.36
N ILE A 661 -24.12 -7.48 23.05
CA ILE A 661 -25.11 -6.59 22.43
C ILE A 661 -26.54 -7.13 22.62
N GLU A 662 -26.75 -8.44 22.47
CA GLU A 662 -28.06 -9.08 22.74
C GLU A 662 -28.54 -8.82 24.17
N SER A 663 -27.64 -8.90 25.15
CA SER A 663 -27.99 -8.68 26.55
C SER A 663 -28.25 -7.20 26.86
N GLN A 664 -27.45 -6.28 26.31
CA GLN A 664 -27.70 -4.85 26.44
C GLN A 664 -29.05 -4.43 25.79
N LEU A 665 -29.43 -5.07 24.67
CA LEU A 665 -30.72 -4.85 24.00
C LEU A 665 -31.95 -5.29 24.82
N GLN A 666 -31.78 -6.01 25.93
CA GLN A 666 -32.87 -6.31 26.87
C GLN A 666 -33.27 -5.09 27.72
N THR A 667 -32.40 -4.08 27.81
CA THR A 667 -32.61 -2.90 28.67
C THR A 667 -32.48 -1.56 27.93
N LYS A 668 -31.73 -1.52 26.82
CA LYS A 668 -31.52 -0.34 25.97
C LYS A 668 -32.07 -0.61 24.57
N SER A 669 -32.61 0.41 23.90
CA SER A 669 -32.97 0.32 22.48
C SER A 669 -31.73 0.32 21.59
N TYR A 670 -31.89 -0.14 20.35
CA TYR A 670 -30.83 -0.09 19.33
C TYR A 670 -30.27 1.34 19.15
N GLU A 671 -31.14 2.35 19.06
CA GLU A 671 -30.73 3.75 18.92
C GLU A 671 -30.02 4.30 20.17
N GLN A 672 -30.37 3.82 21.37
CA GLN A 672 -29.63 4.16 22.60
C GLN A 672 -28.20 3.58 22.58
N LEU A 673 -28.03 2.34 22.13
CA LEU A 673 -26.70 1.74 21.95
C LEU A 673 -25.89 2.43 20.85
N LYS A 674 -26.55 2.84 19.77
CA LYS A 674 -25.93 3.58 18.67
C LYS A 674 -25.45 4.97 19.11
N GLN A 675 -26.26 5.70 19.89
CA GLN A 675 -25.83 6.96 20.50
C GLN A 675 -24.69 6.74 21.50
N GLN A 676 -24.79 5.72 22.36
CA GLN A 676 -23.73 5.35 23.30
C GLN A 676 -22.40 5.01 22.58
N ALA A 677 -22.45 4.33 21.43
CA ALA A 677 -21.27 4.07 20.60
C ALA A 677 -20.67 5.37 20.02
N LEU A 678 -21.49 6.33 19.58
CA LEU A 678 -21.02 7.66 19.14
C LEU A 678 -20.35 8.43 20.29
N ASP A 679 -20.99 8.46 21.45
CA ASP A 679 -20.55 9.17 22.66
C ASP A 679 -19.20 8.66 23.19
N LEU A 680 -18.89 7.39 22.93
CA LEU A 680 -17.65 6.71 23.32
C LEU A 680 -16.56 6.70 22.23
N THR A 681 -16.84 7.18 21.01
CA THR A 681 -15.90 7.09 19.87
C THR A 681 -15.35 8.46 19.47
N SER A 682 -14.10 8.73 19.86
CA SER A 682 -13.40 9.95 19.46
C SER A 682 -13.02 9.97 17.97
N THR A 683 -12.66 11.16 17.49
CA THR A 683 -12.12 11.37 16.14
C THR A 683 -10.67 11.82 16.29
N THR A 684 -9.74 11.11 15.64
CA THR A 684 -8.34 11.51 15.55
C THR A 684 -8.09 12.14 14.18
N ASP A 685 -7.54 13.35 14.17
CA ASP A 685 -6.98 14.01 12.99
C ASP A 685 -5.46 14.00 13.11
N MET A 686 -4.77 13.46 12.11
CA MET A 686 -3.32 13.44 12.02
C MET A 686 -2.86 14.02 10.67
N PHE A 687 -1.93 14.97 10.74
CA PHE A 687 -1.23 15.51 9.58
C PHE A 687 0.27 15.26 9.75
N SER A 688 0.97 14.90 8.68
CA SER A 688 2.43 14.87 8.66
C SER A 688 2.94 15.33 7.29
N VAL A 689 4.03 16.10 7.31
CA VAL A 689 4.78 16.46 6.12
C VAL A 689 6.27 16.38 6.43
N GLY A 690 7.01 15.66 5.60
CA GLY A 690 8.45 15.55 5.75
C GLY A 690 9.19 15.57 4.43
N VAL A 691 10.44 15.99 4.49
CA VAL A 691 11.38 16.07 3.36
C VAL A 691 12.70 15.46 3.80
N SER A 692 13.32 14.66 2.93
CA SER A 692 14.71 14.24 3.11
C SER A 692 15.54 14.45 1.84
N GLN A 693 16.81 14.76 2.03
CA GLN A 693 17.75 15.13 0.99
C GLN A 693 19.09 14.40 1.19
N SER A 694 19.54 13.69 0.16
CA SER A 694 20.95 13.27 0.06
C SER A 694 21.84 14.51 -0.11
N LEU A 695 22.63 14.84 0.91
CA LEU A 695 23.60 15.95 0.88
C LEU A 695 24.91 15.54 0.19
N SER A 696 25.27 14.26 0.30
CA SER A 696 26.41 13.64 -0.37
C SER A 696 26.19 12.12 -0.47
N PRO A 697 27.07 11.35 -1.15
CA PRO A 697 26.98 9.88 -1.16
C PRO A 697 27.06 9.20 0.22
N ARG A 698 27.45 9.93 1.29
CA ARG A 698 27.56 9.42 2.67
C ARG A 698 26.64 10.12 3.67
N TRP A 699 25.96 11.19 3.28
CA TRP A 699 25.17 12.01 4.20
C TRP A 699 23.78 12.30 3.64
N GLN A 700 22.76 12.04 4.45
CA GLN A 700 21.37 12.41 4.21
C GLN A 700 20.86 13.19 5.42
N ALA A 701 20.11 14.25 5.18
CA ALA A 701 19.38 14.96 6.22
C ALA A 701 17.88 14.91 5.92
N GLY A 702 17.05 14.98 6.96
CA GLY A 702 15.61 15.10 6.83
C GLY A 702 15.01 15.94 7.93
N PHE A 703 13.79 16.40 7.66
CA PHE A 703 12.95 17.14 8.57
C PHE A 703 11.50 16.73 8.36
N ASP A 704 10.78 16.47 9.44
CA ASP A 704 9.37 16.11 9.48
C ASP A 704 8.63 16.99 10.49
N VAL A 705 7.40 17.36 10.13
CA VAL A 705 6.44 18.02 11.01
C VAL A 705 5.17 17.18 11.05
N GLN A 706 4.79 16.76 12.24
CA GLN A 706 3.55 16.05 12.52
C GLN A 706 2.64 16.93 13.39
N SER A 707 1.34 16.87 13.16
CA SER A 707 0.29 17.38 14.04
C SER A 707 -0.69 16.25 14.33
N ALA A 708 -1.10 16.09 15.58
CA ALA A 708 -2.12 15.13 15.99
C ALA A 708 -3.10 15.78 16.96
N HIS A 709 -4.39 15.60 16.68
CA HIS A 709 -5.51 16.02 17.52
C HIS A 709 -6.43 14.82 17.74
N THR A 710 -6.93 14.61 18.94
CA THR A 710 -8.00 13.65 19.21
C THR A 710 -9.11 14.31 20.00
N SER A 711 -10.32 14.26 19.44
CA SER A 711 -11.50 14.89 20.04
C SER A 711 -11.85 14.29 21.39
N ALA A 712 -12.48 15.10 22.24
CA ALA A 712 -13.14 14.58 23.44
C ALA A 712 -14.13 13.44 23.14
N THR A 713 -14.43 12.63 24.15
CA THR A 713 -15.59 11.72 24.20
C THR A 713 -16.59 12.23 25.23
N VAL A 714 -17.88 12.00 25.00
CA VAL A 714 -18.96 12.37 25.94
C VAL A 714 -18.98 11.40 27.13
N GLY A 715 -18.58 10.14 26.91
CA GLY A 715 -18.60 9.10 27.94
C GLY A 715 -20.00 8.58 28.26
N THR A 716 -20.08 7.73 29.28
CA THR A 716 -21.31 7.12 29.79
C THR A 716 -21.26 7.03 31.32
N VAL A 717 -22.32 6.49 31.93
CA VAL A 717 -22.33 6.15 33.36
C VAL A 717 -21.20 5.20 33.76
N ASN A 718 -20.81 4.28 32.86
CA ASN A 718 -19.84 3.22 33.13
C ASN A 718 -18.43 3.53 32.59
N GLN A 719 -18.28 4.50 31.69
CA GLN A 719 -17.01 4.89 31.09
C GLN A 719 -16.86 6.42 31.08
N PRO A 720 -15.95 7.02 31.87
CA PRO A 720 -15.86 8.47 31.97
C PRO A 720 -15.44 9.14 30.66
N ALA A 721 -16.02 10.32 30.41
CA ALA A 721 -15.64 11.24 29.35
C ALA A 721 -14.11 11.44 29.31
N GLN A 722 -13.52 11.39 28.12
CA GLN A 722 -12.13 11.74 27.91
C GLN A 722 -12.05 13.17 27.37
N PRO A 723 -11.17 14.03 27.92
CA PRO A 723 -11.00 15.39 27.41
C PRO A 723 -10.41 15.38 26.00
N ASP A 724 -10.59 16.49 25.31
CA ASP A 724 -9.92 16.78 24.05
C ASP A 724 -8.40 16.90 24.28
N THR A 725 -7.57 16.38 23.37
CA THR A 725 -6.11 16.42 23.54
C THR A 725 -5.49 17.77 23.21
N GLY A 726 -6.25 18.64 22.54
CA GLY A 726 -5.73 19.76 21.76
C GLY A 726 -4.73 19.33 20.68
N ASP A 727 -4.18 20.31 19.97
CA ASP A 727 -3.18 20.07 18.93
C ASP A 727 -1.82 19.74 19.54
N ILE A 728 -1.31 18.54 19.22
CA ILE A 728 0.04 18.10 19.58
C ILE A 728 0.90 18.15 18.31
N HIS A 729 1.84 19.09 18.27
CA HIS A 729 2.80 19.24 17.18
C HIS A 729 4.13 18.56 17.53
N THR A 730 4.69 17.80 16.59
CA THR A 730 6.04 17.23 16.70
C THR A 730 6.89 17.68 15.53
N TYR A 731 8.03 18.29 15.83
CA TYR A 731 9.03 18.70 14.84
C TYR A 731 10.25 17.80 14.99
N THR A 732 10.63 17.06 13.95
CA THR A 732 11.75 16.11 13.99
C THR A 732 12.77 16.42 12.92
N GLY A 733 14.03 16.66 13.31
CA GLY A 733 15.17 16.71 12.41
C GLY A 733 16.01 15.43 12.54
N ASN A 734 16.41 14.85 11.41
CA ASN A 734 17.27 13.66 11.40
C ASN A 734 18.47 13.83 10.47
N ILE A 735 19.63 13.31 10.88
CA ILE A 735 20.86 13.29 10.09
C ILE A 735 21.41 11.87 10.07
N ILE A 736 21.63 11.33 8.87
CA ILE A 736 22.14 9.99 8.63
C ILE A 736 23.52 10.11 7.98
N GLY A 737 24.53 9.51 8.60
CA GLY A 737 25.91 9.44 8.11
C GLY A 737 26.40 8.00 7.98
N THR A 738 26.80 7.60 6.77
CA THR A 738 27.25 6.24 6.45
C THR A 738 28.75 6.16 6.20
N GLY A 739 29.41 5.13 6.74
CA GLY A 739 30.85 4.93 6.59
C GLY A 739 31.68 6.05 7.23
N LEU A 740 31.41 6.34 8.51
CA LEU A 740 32.10 7.38 9.29
C LEU A 740 33.23 6.78 10.13
N PHE A 741 32.93 5.73 10.88
CA PHE A 741 33.91 5.04 11.75
C PHE A 741 34.48 3.77 11.12
N THR A 742 33.75 3.15 10.18
CA THR A 742 34.14 1.95 9.45
C THR A 742 33.77 2.11 7.96
N GLN A 743 33.87 1.06 7.15
CA GLN A 743 33.38 1.10 5.76
C GLN A 743 31.86 0.90 5.63
N ARG A 744 31.17 0.44 6.69
CA ARG A 744 29.78 -0.06 6.61
C ARG A 744 28.90 0.36 7.79
N ASP A 745 29.38 1.26 8.65
CA ASP A 745 28.58 1.77 9.76
C ASP A 745 27.52 2.75 9.28
N VAL A 746 26.42 2.81 10.04
CA VAL A 746 25.34 3.77 9.83
C VAL A 746 25.10 4.50 11.15
N ASN A 747 25.17 5.83 11.10
CA ASN A 747 24.98 6.72 12.24
C ASN A 747 23.73 7.54 11.97
N VAL A 748 22.84 7.63 12.96
CA VAL A 748 21.60 8.38 12.89
C VAL A 748 21.49 9.25 14.13
N LEU A 749 21.48 10.57 13.93
CA LEU A 749 21.12 11.54 14.95
C LEU A 749 19.68 11.99 14.69
N ASN A 750 18.81 11.82 15.68
CA ASN A 750 17.45 12.35 15.67
C ASN A 750 17.31 13.39 16.78
N ILE A 751 16.67 14.51 16.46
CA ILE A 751 16.33 15.58 17.40
C ILE A 751 14.87 15.91 17.18
N SER A 752 14.06 15.95 18.24
CA SER A 752 12.65 16.31 18.13
C SER A 752 12.17 17.21 19.27
N ARG A 753 11.18 18.06 18.94
CA ARG A 753 10.46 18.94 19.85
C ARG A 753 8.97 18.60 19.77
N ILE A 754 8.33 18.38 20.90
CA ILE A 754 6.89 18.07 21.01
C ILE A 754 6.20 19.22 21.75
N ASP A 755 5.27 19.90 21.10
CA ASP A 755 4.47 20.98 21.66
C ASP A 755 3.00 20.53 21.74
N GLY A 756 2.49 20.37 22.96
CA GLY A 756 1.07 20.15 23.23
C GLY A 756 0.51 21.21 24.20
N PRO A 757 -0.80 21.21 24.47
CA PRO A 757 -1.43 22.23 25.33
C PRO A 757 -0.94 22.19 26.78
N ASP A 758 -0.85 20.97 27.33
CA ASP A 758 -0.50 20.71 28.74
C ASP A 758 0.97 20.32 28.95
N TYR A 759 1.77 20.21 27.89
CA TYR A 759 3.17 19.81 28.03
C TYR A 759 4.07 20.22 26.85
N THR A 760 5.36 20.37 27.16
CA THR A 760 6.43 20.54 26.19
C THR A 760 7.47 19.43 26.37
N GLY A 761 7.86 18.78 25.28
CA GLY A 761 8.85 17.71 25.26
C GLY A 761 10.01 17.97 24.30
N ASN A 762 11.19 17.41 24.61
CA ASN A 762 12.35 17.35 23.73
C ASN A 762 12.90 15.91 23.74
N SER A 763 13.28 15.38 22.58
CA SER A 763 13.96 14.08 22.50
C SER A 763 15.19 14.15 21.60
N TYR A 764 16.28 13.53 22.04
CA TYR A 764 17.55 13.43 21.35
C TYR A 764 17.96 11.97 21.33
N SER A 765 18.22 11.41 20.16
CA SER A 765 18.65 10.02 20.03
C SER A 765 19.80 9.89 19.04
N LEU A 766 20.87 9.25 19.48
CA LEU A 766 22.01 8.86 18.66
C LEU A 766 22.03 7.34 18.55
N THR A 767 21.79 6.82 17.34
CA THR A 767 21.94 5.40 17.00
C THR A 767 23.15 5.21 16.11
N ASN A 768 24.01 4.26 16.44
CA ASN A 768 25.15 3.84 15.64
C ASN A 768 25.10 2.33 15.43
N ARG A 769 25.14 1.90 14.17
CA ARG A 769 25.18 0.48 13.77
C ARG A 769 26.55 0.20 13.20
N LEU A 770 27.36 -0.58 13.92
CA LEU A 770 28.69 -1.02 13.52
C LEU A 770 28.63 -2.44 12.95
N LEU A 771 29.43 -2.70 11.92
CA LEU A 771 29.64 -4.04 11.37
C LEU A 771 31.15 -4.34 11.33
N TRP A 772 31.60 -5.26 12.18
CA TRP A 772 33.00 -5.70 12.23
C TRP A 772 33.15 -7.01 11.44
N GLY A 773 33.79 -6.92 10.28
CA GLY A 773 34.02 -8.06 9.40
C GLY A 773 32.73 -8.55 8.75
N ALA A 774 32.60 -9.88 8.60
CA ALA A 774 31.44 -10.51 7.95
C ALA A 774 30.37 -11.01 8.95
N SER A 775 30.72 -11.18 10.23
CA SER A 775 29.88 -11.90 11.19
C SER A 775 29.45 -11.11 12.42
N TRP A 776 30.14 -10.04 12.81
CA TRP A 776 29.81 -9.28 14.02
C TRP A 776 29.09 -7.97 13.66
N GLY A 777 27.97 -7.72 14.35
CA GLY A 777 27.30 -6.43 14.37
C GLY A 777 27.14 -5.92 15.80
N LEU A 778 27.14 -4.61 15.98
CA LEU A 778 26.84 -3.96 17.25
C LEU A 778 26.01 -2.71 16.96
N ASP A 779 24.76 -2.71 17.44
CA ASP A 779 23.93 -1.51 17.43
C ASP A 779 24.03 -0.86 18.83
N VAL A 780 24.37 0.43 18.87
CA VAL A 780 24.39 1.28 20.06
C VAL A 780 23.31 2.34 19.89
N THR A 781 22.45 2.53 20.89
CA THR A 781 21.48 3.63 20.92
C THR A 781 21.60 4.37 22.24
N LEU A 782 21.74 5.69 22.17
CA LEU A 782 21.69 6.59 23.31
C LEU A 782 20.51 7.53 23.12
N SER A 783 19.51 7.44 23.98
CA SER A 783 18.32 8.30 23.93
C SER A 783 18.19 9.12 25.21
N TRP A 784 17.97 10.43 25.07
CA TRP A 784 17.56 11.34 26.15
C TRP A 784 16.23 11.99 25.79
N TYR A 785 15.32 12.06 26.76
CA TYR A 785 14.02 12.69 26.65
C TYR A 785 13.80 13.58 27.86
N SER A 786 13.34 14.81 27.64
CA SER A 786 12.90 15.71 28.72
C SER A 786 11.51 16.25 28.42
N GLN A 787 10.69 16.41 29.46
CA GLN A 787 9.34 16.93 29.37
C GLN A 787 9.05 17.87 30.54
N HIS A 788 8.33 18.95 30.29
CA HIS A 788 7.70 19.79 31.29
C HIS A 788 6.19 19.80 31.05
N ASN A 789 5.41 19.31 32.02
CA ASN A 789 3.96 19.40 32.03
C ASN A 789 3.55 20.70 32.71
N THR A 790 2.88 21.59 31.98
CA THR A 790 2.51 22.93 32.44
C THR A 790 1.35 22.92 33.42
N THR A 791 0.44 21.95 33.30
CA THR A 791 -0.79 21.86 34.10
C THR A 791 -0.55 21.25 35.49
N THR A 792 0.49 20.43 35.66
CA THR A 792 0.94 19.91 36.97
C THR A 792 2.27 20.49 37.46
N ASP A 793 2.86 21.43 36.71
CA ASP A 793 4.24 21.95 36.86
C ASP A 793 5.28 20.84 37.17
N SER A 794 5.16 19.69 36.49
CA SER A 794 6.03 18.54 36.70
C SER A 794 7.02 18.37 35.58
N LYS A 795 8.22 17.89 35.90
CA LYS A 795 9.32 17.69 34.96
C LYS A 795 9.70 16.22 34.93
N LEU A 796 9.89 15.66 33.76
CA LEU A 796 10.36 14.30 33.55
C LEU A 796 11.63 14.35 32.71
N ASP A 797 12.70 13.74 33.22
CA ASP A 797 13.95 13.53 32.51
C ASP A 797 14.22 12.03 32.42
N ARG A 798 14.49 11.53 31.21
CA ARG A 798 14.76 10.12 30.95
C ARG A 798 15.99 9.93 30.08
N PHE A 799 16.94 9.10 30.53
CA PHE A 799 18.09 8.66 29.76
C PHE A 799 18.09 7.13 29.61
N ALA A 800 18.19 6.66 28.36
CA ALA A 800 18.08 5.25 28.00
C ALA A 800 19.19 4.81 27.02
N PRO A 801 20.34 4.32 27.53
CA PRO A 801 21.35 3.64 26.73
C PRO A 801 20.98 2.17 26.44
N VAL A 802 21.19 1.73 25.21
CA VAL A 802 20.93 0.36 24.73
C VAL A 802 22.09 -0.14 23.86
N LEU A 803 22.48 -1.40 24.06
CA LEU A 803 23.50 -2.12 23.31
C LEU A 803 22.92 -3.42 22.75
N ARG A 804 23.06 -3.66 21.44
CA ARG A 804 22.62 -4.91 20.79
C ARG A 804 23.76 -5.55 19.98
N PRO A 805 24.58 -6.42 20.60
CA PRO A 805 25.52 -7.24 19.85
C PRO A 805 24.79 -8.35 19.08
N SER A 806 25.25 -8.62 17.86
CA SER A 806 24.77 -9.71 17.01
C SER A 806 25.94 -10.47 16.39
N TYR A 807 25.78 -11.79 16.28
CA TYR A 807 26.77 -12.69 15.69
C TYR A 807 26.13 -13.64 14.69
N LYS A 808 26.53 -13.51 13.42
CA LYS A 808 26.13 -14.40 12.33
C LYS A 808 26.92 -15.72 12.41
N TRP A 809 26.34 -16.70 13.11
CA TRP A 809 26.93 -18.02 13.34
C TRP A 809 26.94 -18.89 12.08
N LYS A 810 25.90 -18.78 11.24
CA LYS A 810 25.81 -19.42 9.92
C LYS A 810 25.25 -18.43 8.91
N GLU A 811 25.26 -18.78 7.62
CA GLU A 811 24.67 -17.92 6.57
C GLU A 811 23.22 -17.49 6.86
N ASN A 812 22.49 -18.35 7.58
CA ASN A 812 21.08 -18.24 7.88
C ASN A 812 20.74 -18.35 9.39
N VAL A 813 21.74 -18.29 10.28
CA VAL A 813 21.51 -18.28 11.75
C VAL A 813 22.29 -17.14 12.39
N THR A 814 21.56 -16.24 13.06
CA THR A 814 22.12 -15.10 13.81
C THR A 814 21.80 -15.28 15.29
N LEU A 815 22.81 -15.13 16.14
CA LEU A 815 22.67 -15.00 17.58
C LEU A 815 22.58 -13.51 17.91
N GLU A 816 21.65 -13.11 18.77
CA GLU A 816 21.36 -11.72 19.07
C GLU A 816 21.16 -11.56 20.58
N ALA A 817 21.68 -10.48 21.14
CA ALA A 817 21.40 -10.06 22.50
C ALA A 817 21.10 -8.57 22.55
N GLU A 818 20.40 -8.14 23.59
CA GLU A 818 20.13 -6.74 23.90
C GLU A 818 20.40 -6.50 25.38
N PHE A 819 21.00 -5.37 25.71
CA PHE A 819 21.23 -4.90 27.07
C PHE A 819 20.82 -3.43 27.12
N GLY A 820 19.87 -3.10 27.99
CA GLY A 820 19.34 -1.75 28.12
C GLY A 820 19.18 -1.32 29.58
N GLU A 821 19.41 -0.04 29.81
CA GLU A 821 19.08 0.63 31.05
C GLU A 821 18.19 1.82 30.72
N GLU A 822 17.19 2.09 31.54
CA GLU A 822 16.39 3.32 31.49
C GLU A 822 16.43 3.96 32.88
N ARG A 823 16.86 5.21 32.95
CA ARG A 823 16.81 6.06 34.13
C ARG A 823 15.81 7.17 33.88
N THR A 824 14.76 7.22 34.67
CA THR A 824 13.70 8.23 34.58
C THR A 824 13.57 8.92 35.93
N THR A 825 13.65 10.25 35.95
CA THR A 825 13.39 11.09 37.12
C THR A 825 12.16 11.93 36.82
N THR A 826 11.13 11.87 37.67
CA THR A 826 9.97 12.75 37.60
C THR A 826 9.93 13.61 38.85
N THR A 827 9.96 14.93 38.70
CA THR A 827 9.93 15.89 39.81
C THR A 827 8.65 16.71 39.72
N SER A 828 7.98 16.88 40.86
CA SER A 828 6.80 17.72 41.04
C SER A 828 6.98 18.63 42.25
N ALA A 829 5.98 19.47 42.56
CA ALA A 829 6.01 20.36 43.73
C ALA A 829 6.10 19.62 45.08
N THR A 830 5.69 18.35 45.16
CA THR A 830 5.59 17.58 46.42
C THR A 830 6.35 16.26 46.41
N THR A 831 6.74 15.73 45.26
CA THR A 831 7.30 14.37 45.14
C THR A 831 8.35 14.31 44.04
N GLU A 832 9.42 13.56 44.28
CA GLU A 832 10.45 13.20 43.29
C GLU A 832 10.55 11.67 43.16
N ASP A 833 10.21 11.15 41.97
CA ASP A 833 10.26 9.72 41.64
C ASP A 833 11.47 9.40 40.76
N LYS A 834 12.34 8.51 41.21
CA LYS A 834 13.48 7.98 40.46
C LYS A 834 13.24 6.53 40.09
N THR A 835 12.98 6.26 38.81
CA THR A 835 12.86 4.91 38.25
C THR A 835 14.15 4.49 37.54
N LEU A 836 14.67 3.31 37.90
CA LEU A 836 15.76 2.62 37.21
C LEU A 836 15.24 1.26 36.72
N ARG A 837 15.09 1.12 35.40
CA ARG A 837 14.79 -0.17 34.76
C ARG A 837 16.03 -0.72 34.07
N ARG A 838 16.38 -1.97 34.36
CA ARG A 838 17.45 -2.71 33.65
C ARG A 838 16.84 -3.94 32.99
N TYR A 839 17.07 -4.09 31.70
CA TYR A 839 16.51 -5.17 30.90
C TYR A 839 17.56 -5.75 29.95
N TRP A 840 17.37 -7.01 29.60
CA TRP A 840 18.17 -7.68 28.61
C TRP A 840 17.36 -8.74 27.87
N SER A 841 17.82 -9.08 26.67
CA SER A 841 17.35 -10.26 25.95
C SER A 841 18.52 -11.05 25.38
N LEU A 842 18.30 -12.35 25.19
CA LEU A 842 19.22 -13.25 24.50
C LEU A 842 18.41 -14.23 23.66
N GLY A 843 18.81 -14.42 22.41
CA GLY A 843 18.10 -15.31 21.51
C GLY A 843 18.84 -15.62 20.22
N TYR A 844 18.10 -16.24 19.31
CA TYR A 844 18.55 -16.53 17.96
C TYR A 844 17.43 -16.32 16.95
N ARG A 845 17.83 -16.01 15.72
CA ARG A 845 16.98 -16.07 14.53
C ARG A 845 17.56 -17.05 13.53
N TRP A 846 16.76 -18.01 13.12
CA TRP A 846 17.02 -18.92 12.02
C TRP A 846 16.14 -18.53 10.83
N ASP A 847 16.76 -18.05 9.76
CA ASP A 847 16.12 -17.75 8.48
C ASP A 847 16.19 -18.99 7.56
N PHE A 848 15.17 -19.22 6.73
CA PHE A 848 15.12 -20.34 5.78
C PHE A 848 14.30 -20.02 4.52
#